data_AF-A0A843UNA8-F1
#
_entry.id   AF-A0A843UNA8-F1
#
_cell.length_a   1.000
_cell.length_b   1.000
_cell.length_c   1.000
_cell.angle_alpha   90.00
_cell.angle_beta   90.00
_cell.angle_gamma   90.00
#
_symmetry.space_group_name_H-M   'P 1'
#
loop_
_entity.id
_entity.type
_entity.pdbx_description
1 polymer ?
#
loop_
_entity_poly.entity_id
_entity_poly.type
_entity_poly.pdbx_seq_one_letter_code
_entity_poly.pdbx_strand_id
1 'polypeptide(L)'
;METTTKASRRQPPASSCPSPPVPAPDTSGGAGGGVQLLEVRGATATLAAAGTGGSRALWDRNVWVVVAWLSITTVFLLSGACRPPLAFVSAIYRAASPASHPHQHGLADASHPPLQNADTLRSPPGSADNSTAPKLPSGPSMPHFGGKFSDWVPHNPAAAAPSAATNFHRAPSAAGAGSSSDPSVHDDKLLDGLLAAGFDEGPCLSRYQSYAYAKESPFKPSPYLLQRLREYEALHRRCGPPTSAYKRSLGLLKAGSRGASAGVPCKYVVWDPENGLGNRILSIASAFLYALLSQRVLLVIDWSAGLDSLLCEPFPGSTWLLPQDFPLRRLPFSQKYSESYGDLLKWGRIGNYSGGMAGQAFVYVHLSHDYDDYDKRFYCEADQLLLEKIPWMALRSDQYFVPALFLNRAFEGELVRLFPEKEAVFHHLGRYLFHPSNEVWDLITRYYRDHLAGANERLGVQIRVFDGKLRPFHLILRQIINCTLSEKLLPEVDLRRRATPTTGGGPSKAVLLASLHSVFYHKMKGMYSEHPATGGEAVSFHQPSHEEEQRTGSAAHDGKALAEMYLLSMADALVTSSRSTFGYVAQGLAGATPWVLLGPVHESVPEPSCVRDLSPEPCFHFPPNYDCETGARVATTKLLPFTRRCRDFRRGIKLVACFGT
;
A
#
# COMPACT_ATOMS: atom_id res chain seq x y z
N MET A 1 -38.26 37.36 21.84
CA MET A 1 -37.34 38.41 21.33
C MET A 1 -35.94 37.92 21.58
N GLU A 2 -35.27 37.55 20.51
CA GLU A 2 -33.97 36.89 20.45
C GLU A 2 -32.83 37.78 20.94
N THR A 3 -31.87 37.21 21.65
CA THR A 3 -30.52 37.78 21.82
C THR A 3 -29.53 36.84 21.16
N THR A 4 -29.04 37.24 20.00
CA THR A 4 -28.07 36.53 19.17
C THR A 4 -26.64 36.75 19.67
N THR A 5 -25.99 35.65 20.03
CA THR A 5 -24.54 35.53 20.22
C THR A 5 -23.80 35.55 18.88
N LYS A 6 -22.93 36.54 18.66
CA LYS A 6 -21.96 36.57 17.55
C LYS A 6 -20.66 35.89 18.02
N ALA A 7 -20.42 34.66 17.58
CA ALA A 7 -19.10 34.02 17.63
C ALA A 7 -18.35 34.32 16.33
N SER A 8 -17.27 35.10 16.43
CA SER A 8 -16.36 35.41 15.33
C SER A 8 -15.45 34.20 15.07
N ARG A 9 -15.66 33.50 13.95
CA ARG A 9 -14.78 32.43 13.47
C ARG A 9 -13.68 33.08 12.60
N ARG A 10 -12.47 33.26 13.17
CA ARG A 10 -11.28 33.59 12.37
C ARG A 10 -10.87 32.34 11.59
N GLN A 11 -10.90 32.40 10.26
CA GLN A 11 -10.17 31.46 9.40
C GLN A 11 -8.66 31.65 9.61
N PRO A 12 -7.86 30.57 9.70
CA PRO A 12 -6.41 30.70 9.58
C PRO A 12 -6.02 31.02 8.12
N PRO A 13 -4.91 31.73 7.88
CA PRO A 13 -4.49 32.07 6.53
C PRO A 13 -4.04 30.81 5.77
N ALA A 14 -4.39 30.74 4.49
CA ALA A 14 -3.89 29.72 3.57
C ALA A 14 -2.36 29.80 3.48
N SER A 15 -1.67 28.71 3.82
CA SER A 15 -0.23 28.58 3.61
C SER A 15 0.04 28.30 2.14
N SER A 16 0.42 29.33 1.38
CA SER A 16 0.98 29.15 0.04
C SER A 16 2.37 28.51 0.16
N CYS A 17 2.56 27.29 -0.35
CA CYS A 17 3.90 26.71 -0.48
C CYS A 17 4.71 27.59 -1.45
N PRO A 18 5.94 28.03 -1.11
CA PRO A 18 6.77 28.76 -2.06
C PRO A 18 7.12 27.85 -3.24
N SER A 19 6.77 28.27 -4.45
CA SER A 19 7.25 27.65 -5.68
C SER A 19 8.75 27.91 -5.85
N PRO A 20 9.54 26.97 -6.37
CA PRO A 20 10.89 27.30 -6.83
C PRO A 20 10.82 28.38 -7.92
N PRO A 21 11.81 29.28 -8.00
CA PRO A 21 11.79 30.38 -8.97
C PRO A 21 11.77 29.82 -10.41
N VAL A 22 10.79 30.25 -11.19
CA VAL A 22 10.72 30.03 -12.63
C VAL A 22 11.78 30.94 -13.28
N PRO A 23 12.71 30.43 -14.09
CA PRO A 23 13.63 31.30 -14.83
C PRO A 23 12.82 32.12 -15.85
N ALA A 24 12.99 33.44 -15.80
CA ALA A 24 12.32 34.37 -16.69
C ALA A 24 12.78 34.16 -18.15
N PRO A 25 11.91 34.38 -19.15
CA PRO A 25 12.31 34.31 -20.55
C PRO A 25 13.20 35.51 -20.91
N ASP A 26 14.39 35.22 -21.44
CA ASP A 26 15.30 36.22 -21.99
C ASP A 26 14.60 36.98 -23.12
N THR A 27 14.31 38.25 -22.84
CA THR A 27 13.91 39.24 -23.84
C THR A 27 15.03 40.26 -23.93
N SER A 28 15.94 40.07 -24.89
CA SER A 28 16.80 41.15 -25.37
C SER A 28 16.89 41.09 -26.89
N GLY A 29 16.00 41.86 -27.52
CA GLY A 29 16.17 42.31 -28.89
C GLY A 29 16.85 43.68 -28.90
N GLY A 30 17.87 43.82 -29.74
CA GLY A 30 18.21 45.06 -30.43
C GLY A 30 19.27 45.96 -29.79
N ALA A 31 20.48 45.93 -30.34
CA ALA A 31 21.11 47.12 -30.96
C ALA A 31 22.44 46.70 -31.61
N GLY A 32 22.48 46.76 -32.94
CA GLY A 32 23.71 46.70 -33.71
C GLY A 32 24.39 48.06 -33.76
N GLY A 33 25.72 48.07 -33.75
CA GLY A 33 26.51 49.25 -34.04
C GLY A 33 27.98 49.10 -33.65
N GLY A 34 28.87 49.23 -34.64
CA GLY A 34 30.19 49.84 -34.44
C GLY A 34 31.39 48.90 -34.37
N VAL A 35 32.09 48.78 -35.49
CA VAL A 35 33.44 48.23 -35.65
C VAL A 35 34.47 49.08 -34.89
N GLN A 36 35.42 48.43 -34.20
CA GLN A 36 36.78 48.96 -34.08
C GLN A 36 37.83 47.85 -33.94
N LEU A 37 38.70 47.78 -34.94
CA LEU A 37 39.99 47.08 -34.94
C LEU A 37 40.94 47.75 -33.95
N LEU A 38 41.74 46.97 -33.21
CA LEU A 38 43.13 47.32 -32.92
C LEU A 38 43.97 46.04 -32.66
N GLU A 39 44.87 45.74 -33.60
CA GLU A 39 46.07 44.93 -33.36
C GLU A 39 47.11 45.74 -32.57
N VAL A 40 47.91 45.08 -31.72
CA VAL A 40 49.39 45.20 -31.55
C VAL A 40 49.81 44.05 -30.59
N ARG A 41 50.42 42.96 -31.05
CA ARG A 41 51.88 42.67 -31.20
C ARG A 41 52.75 42.77 -29.92
N GLY A 42 53.28 41.63 -29.47
CA GLY A 42 54.73 41.35 -29.49
C GLY A 42 55.50 41.25 -28.14
N ALA A 43 56.09 40.07 -27.92
CA ALA A 43 57.46 39.74 -27.42
C ALA A 43 57.43 38.57 -26.41
N THR A 44 57.88 37.32 -26.65
CA THR A 44 59.19 36.71 -27.04
C THR A 44 60.36 36.92 -26.08
N ALA A 45 60.82 35.82 -25.44
CA ALA A 45 62.23 35.38 -25.28
C ALA A 45 62.29 34.16 -24.31
N THR A 46 62.42 32.90 -24.78
CA THR A 46 63.66 32.08 -25.02
C THR A 46 64.34 31.59 -23.75
N LEU A 47 64.37 30.28 -23.41
CA LEU A 47 65.07 29.10 -23.99
C LEU A 47 66.61 29.10 -23.88
N ALA A 48 67.15 28.11 -23.16
CA ALA A 48 68.34 27.29 -23.48
C ALA A 48 68.40 26.12 -22.47
N ALA A 49 68.21 24.84 -22.84
CA ALA A 49 69.12 23.90 -23.55
C ALA A 49 70.16 23.25 -22.58
N ALA A 50 70.50 21.95 -22.59
CA ALA A 50 70.29 20.80 -23.48
C ALA A 50 70.48 19.49 -22.66
N GLY A 51 69.77 18.38 -22.93
CA GLY A 51 70.26 17.20 -23.69
C GLY A 51 70.72 16.08 -22.72
N THR A 52 70.52 14.77 -22.88
CA THR A 52 69.95 13.85 -23.89
C THR A 52 69.77 12.47 -23.24
N GLY A 53 68.79 11.65 -23.64
CA GLY A 53 68.93 10.18 -23.60
C GLY A 53 67.74 9.36 -23.09
N GLY A 54 67.13 8.57 -23.99
CA GLY A 54 66.88 7.14 -23.73
C GLY A 54 65.50 6.69 -23.21
N SER A 55 64.67 6.25 -24.17
CA SER A 55 63.46 5.43 -24.05
C SER A 55 63.43 4.34 -22.97
N ARG A 56 62.28 4.24 -22.26
CA ARG A 56 61.54 3.02 -21.82
C ARG A 56 60.85 3.27 -20.47
N ALA A 57 59.51 3.28 -20.46
CA ALA A 57 58.63 2.76 -19.40
C ALA A 57 57.26 3.43 -19.49
N LEU A 58 56.27 2.71 -20.03
CA LEU A 58 54.85 2.78 -19.65
C LEU A 58 54.06 1.75 -20.48
N TRP A 59 54.51 0.50 -20.38
CA TRP A 59 53.81 -0.71 -20.83
C TRP A 59 54.06 -1.75 -19.73
N ASP A 60 53.39 -1.63 -18.58
CA ASP A 60 53.45 -2.69 -17.55
C ASP A 60 52.35 -2.59 -16.48
N ARG A 61 51.07 -2.69 -16.90
CA ARG A 61 49.97 -2.97 -15.96
C ARG A 61 48.87 -3.92 -16.49
N ASN A 62 48.95 -4.38 -17.74
CA ASN A 62 47.95 -5.27 -18.34
C ASN A 62 48.45 -6.70 -18.64
N VAL A 63 49.68 -7.06 -18.25
CA VAL A 63 50.25 -8.41 -18.52
C VAL A 63 50.10 -9.36 -17.32
N TRP A 64 49.84 -8.86 -16.11
CA TRP A 64 49.74 -9.69 -14.89
C TRP A 64 48.36 -10.30 -14.60
N VAL A 65 47.29 -9.89 -15.30
CA VAL A 65 45.94 -10.45 -15.08
C VAL A 65 45.64 -11.63 -16.01
N VAL A 66 46.31 -11.71 -17.17
CA VAL A 66 46.08 -12.78 -18.16
C VAL A 66 46.88 -14.05 -17.84
N VAL A 67 47.97 -13.96 -17.07
CA VAL A 67 48.78 -15.13 -16.66
C VAL A 67 48.17 -15.87 -15.47
N ALA A 68 47.28 -15.25 -14.67
CA ALA A 68 46.64 -15.92 -13.53
C ALA A 68 45.40 -16.76 -13.89
N TRP A 69 44.83 -16.61 -15.10
CA TRP A 69 43.67 -17.39 -15.55
C TRP A 69 44.02 -18.61 -16.40
N LEU A 70 45.29 -18.76 -16.79
CA LEU A 70 45.77 -19.92 -17.55
C LEU A 70 46.41 -21.02 -16.68
N SER A 71 46.35 -20.90 -15.34
CA SER A 71 46.95 -21.89 -14.41
C SER A 71 45.94 -22.69 -13.57
N ILE A 72 44.63 -22.44 -13.70
CA ILE A 72 43.59 -23.23 -12.99
C ILE A 72 42.97 -24.30 -13.90
N THR A 73 43.03 -24.11 -15.22
CA THR A 73 42.54 -25.09 -16.21
C THR A 73 43.51 -26.26 -16.47
N THR A 74 44.73 -26.21 -15.96
CA THR A 74 45.75 -27.26 -16.16
C THR A 74 45.85 -28.27 -15.01
N VAL A 75 45.11 -28.09 -13.90
CA VAL A 75 45.16 -29.01 -12.74
C VAL A 75 44.02 -30.04 -12.72
N PHE A 76 43.00 -29.91 -13.58
CA PHE A 76 41.88 -30.87 -13.63
C PHE A 76 41.98 -31.94 -14.73
N LEU A 77 43.08 -32.01 -15.50
CA LEU A 77 43.23 -32.94 -16.62
C LEU A 77 44.35 -33.99 -16.47
N LEU A 78 44.89 -34.21 -15.28
CA LEU A 78 45.90 -35.26 -15.03
C LEU A 78 45.69 -35.98 -13.69
N SER A 79 44.58 -36.69 -13.54
CA SER A 79 44.52 -37.88 -12.68
C SER A 79 43.45 -38.84 -13.21
N GLY A 80 43.86 -39.71 -14.13
CA GLY A 80 43.00 -40.73 -14.72
C GLY A 80 42.83 -41.95 -13.82
N ALA A 81 41.58 -42.29 -13.52
CA ALA A 81 41.01 -43.62 -13.23
C ALA A 81 39.51 -43.37 -12.97
N CYS A 82 38.48 -43.99 -13.57
CA CYS A 82 38.28 -45.24 -14.28
C CYS A 82 37.08 -45.11 -15.26
N ARG A 83 36.99 -46.06 -16.20
CA ARG A 83 36.01 -46.17 -17.30
C ARG A 83 34.60 -46.68 -16.89
N PRO A 84 33.58 -46.53 -17.76
CA PRO A 84 32.14 -46.86 -17.56
C PRO A 84 31.80 -48.28 -18.14
N PRO A 85 30.54 -48.83 -18.20
CA PRO A 85 29.41 -48.29 -19.02
C PRO A 85 27.93 -48.60 -18.59
N LEU A 86 26.99 -47.82 -19.19
CA LEU A 86 25.60 -48.12 -19.64
C LEU A 86 24.47 -48.48 -18.63
N ALA A 87 23.41 -47.64 -18.58
CA ALA A 87 22.04 -47.92 -19.11
C ALA A 87 20.90 -47.01 -18.56
N PHE A 88 20.00 -46.61 -19.48
CA PHE A 88 18.53 -46.42 -19.33
C PHE A 88 17.86 -45.16 -18.70
N VAL A 89 17.49 -44.20 -19.58
CA VAL A 89 16.13 -43.75 -19.98
C VAL A 89 14.95 -43.65 -18.97
N SER A 90 14.38 -42.42 -18.91
CA SER A 90 12.95 -42.03 -18.75
C SER A 90 12.27 -41.93 -17.38
N ALA A 91 11.41 -40.89 -17.30
CA ALA A 91 10.25 -40.66 -16.41
C ALA A 91 10.54 -39.73 -15.20
N ILE A 92 9.84 -38.61 -14.94
CA ILE A 92 8.50 -38.14 -15.32
C ILE A 92 8.49 -36.60 -15.37
N TYR A 93 8.11 -36.05 -16.53
CA TYR A 93 7.42 -34.76 -16.69
C TYR A 93 5.96 -35.11 -17.03
N ARG A 94 4.98 -34.50 -16.34
CA ARG A 94 3.51 -34.42 -16.56
C ARG A 94 2.84 -34.52 -15.19
N ALA A 95 1.80 -33.78 -14.81
CA ALA A 95 0.96 -32.72 -15.36
C ALA A 95 0.24 -32.11 -14.11
N ALA A 96 -0.60 -31.07 -14.10
CA ALA A 96 -1.54 -30.56 -15.08
C ALA A 96 -2.11 -29.20 -14.60
N SER A 97 -2.54 -28.37 -15.55
CA SER A 97 -3.54 -27.31 -15.39
C SER A 97 -4.94 -27.87 -15.13
N PRO A 98 -5.95 -27.05 -14.74
CA PRO A 98 -7.34 -27.38 -14.98
C PRO A 98 -8.12 -26.31 -15.78
N ALA A 99 -8.97 -26.79 -16.68
CA ALA A 99 -10.11 -26.07 -17.26
C ALA A 99 -11.36 -26.99 -17.20
N SER A 100 -12.41 -26.45 -16.58
CA SER A 100 -13.88 -26.69 -16.61
C SER A 100 -14.58 -27.90 -17.29
N HIS A 101 -15.40 -28.61 -16.47
CA HIS A 101 -16.83 -29.07 -16.61
C HIS A 101 -17.32 -30.05 -17.72
N PRO A 102 -18.51 -30.74 -17.62
CA PRO A 102 -19.47 -30.97 -16.50
C PRO A 102 -20.07 -32.42 -16.34
N HIS A 103 -20.93 -32.58 -15.31
CA HIS A 103 -22.11 -33.49 -15.11
C HIS A 103 -22.02 -34.99 -14.69
N GLN A 104 -22.63 -35.23 -13.50
CA GLN A 104 -23.67 -36.22 -13.11
C GLN A 104 -23.39 -37.69 -12.65
N HIS A 105 -24.02 -37.97 -11.48
CA HIS A 105 -24.61 -39.21 -10.93
C HIS A 105 -23.77 -40.37 -10.36
N GLY A 106 -24.08 -40.75 -9.10
CA GLY A 106 -24.26 -42.17 -8.73
C GLY A 106 -23.57 -42.71 -7.46
N LEU A 107 -24.29 -42.67 -6.32
CA LEU A 107 -24.54 -43.75 -5.32
C LEU A 107 -23.41 -44.56 -4.62
N ALA A 108 -23.60 -44.65 -3.29
CA ALA A 108 -23.46 -45.81 -2.38
C ALA A 108 -22.03 -46.31 -2.05
N ASP A 109 -21.67 -46.86 -0.88
CA ASP A 109 -22.16 -46.99 0.50
C ASP A 109 -21.05 -47.79 1.25
N ALA A 110 -21.14 -47.91 2.57
CA ALA A 110 -20.59 -48.98 3.42
C ALA A 110 -19.20 -48.84 4.13
N SER A 111 -19.30 -48.49 5.43
CA SER A 111 -18.84 -49.23 6.64
C SER A 111 -17.35 -49.54 6.94
N HIS A 112 -16.79 -48.83 7.96
CA HIS A 112 -16.24 -49.25 9.28
C HIS A 112 -15.64 -50.68 9.53
N PRO A 113 -14.88 -50.97 10.63
CA PRO A 113 -14.01 -50.19 11.55
C PRO A 113 -12.69 -50.96 11.98
N PRO A 114 -12.16 -50.95 13.25
CA PRO A 114 -10.85 -50.36 13.63
C PRO A 114 -9.88 -51.34 14.34
N LEU A 115 -8.72 -50.88 14.84
CA LEU A 115 -7.95 -51.58 15.90
C LEU A 115 -7.06 -50.63 16.72
N GLN A 116 -6.83 -51.05 17.97
CA GLN A 116 -6.46 -50.30 19.18
C GLN A 116 -4.96 -50.42 19.57
N ASN A 117 -4.53 -49.45 20.41
CA ASN A 117 -3.62 -49.49 21.57
C ASN A 117 -2.17 -50.05 21.47
N ALA A 118 -1.20 -49.28 21.98
CA ALA A 118 -0.63 -49.43 23.35
C ALA A 118 0.86 -48.98 23.47
N ASP A 119 1.15 -48.36 24.64
CA ASP A 119 2.36 -48.44 25.47
C ASP A 119 3.64 -47.59 25.26
N THR A 120 3.74 -46.56 26.12
CA THR A 120 4.75 -46.30 27.19
C THR A 120 6.22 -46.76 27.06
N LEU A 121 7.18 -45.85 27.35
CA LEU A 121 8.26 -46.02 28.36
C LEU A 121 9.32 -44.87 28.40
N ARG A 122 9.52 -44.34 29.63
CA ARG A 122 10.77 -43.92 30.34
C ARG A 122 11.73 -42.82 29.82
N SER A 123 11.96 -41.83 30.71
CA SER A 123 13.19 -41.02 30.88
C SER A 123 14.26 -41.76 31.73
N PRO A 124 15.54 -41.30 31.79
CA PRO A 124 16.04 -40.46 32.91
C PRO A 124 17.28 -39.54 32.52
N PRO A 125 18.19 -39.03 33.41
CA PRO A 125 18.16 -37.65 33.95
C PRO A 125 19.51 -36.84 33.95
N GLY A 126 19.42 -35.51 34.23
CA GLY A 126 20.22 -34.72 35.21
C GLY A 126 21.72 -34.35 35.01
N SER A 127 22.04 -33.06 35.15
CA SER A 127 23.22 -32.54 35.91
C SER A 127 23.11 -31.02 36.16
N ALA A 128 23.70 -30.57 37.28
CA ALA A 128 23.67 -29.22 37.85
C ALA A 128 25.07 -28.60 37.85
N ASP A 129 25.18 -27.25 37.93
CA ASP A 129 26.31 -26.61 38.62
C ASP A 129 26.07 -25.14 39.01
N ASN A 130 26.80 -24.74 40.05
CA ASN A 130 26.65 -23.57 40.94
C ASN A 130 27.76 -22.51 40.68
N SER A 131 27.51 -21.21 40.92
CA SER A 131 28.52 -20.25 41.40
C SER A 131 27.93 -18.86 41.77
N THR A 132 28.58 -18.17 42.71
CA THR A 132 28.03 -17.11 43.57
C THR A 132 28.84 -15.78 43.55
N ALA A 133 28.12 -14.63 43.50
CA ALA A 133 28.34 -13.28 44.12
C ALA A 133 29.52 -12.35 43.67
N PRO A 134 29.46 -10.98 43.81
CA PRO A 134 28.72 -10.14 44.78
C PRO A 134 27.94 -8.87 44.27
N LYS A 135 27.28 -8.14 45.20
CA LYS A 135 26.26 -7.05 45.07
C LYS A 135 26.77 -5.62 45.43
N LEU A 136 26.11 -4.57 44.88
CA LEU A 136 25.46 -3.36 45.50
C LEU A 136 25.44 -2.14 44.51
N PRO A 137 24.55 -1.11 44.61
CA PRO A 137 23.18 -1.00 45.17
C PRO A 137 22.11 -0.48 44.15
N SER A 138 20.87 -0.47 44.62
CA SER A 138 19.57 -0.36 43.91
C SER A 138 18.95 1.06 43.82
N GLY A 139 18.29 1.35 42.69
CA GLY A 139 17.20 2.34 42.53
C GLY A 139 15.87 1.64 42.16
N PRO A 140 14.69 2.27 42.28
CA PRO A 140 13.42 1.56 42.45
C PRO A 140 12.93 0.88 41.16
N SER A 141 12.76 -0.44 41.23
CA SER A 141 12.21 -1.30 40.18
C SER A 141 10.69 -1.48 40.32
N MET A 142 9.96 -1.23 39.24
CA MET A 142 8.55 -1.65 39.05
C MET A 142 8.43 -3.19 39.03
N PRO A 143 7.30 -3.77 39.48
CA PRO A 143 7.20 -5.21 39.69
C PRO A 143 7.17 -6.03 38.40
N HIS A 144 7.97 -7.10 38.39
CA HIS A 144 8.04 -8.14 37.36
C HIS A 144 6.73 -8.94 37.27
N PHE A 145 6.18 -9.05 36.06
CA PHE A 145 5.17 -10.06 35.70
C PHE A 145 5.82 -11.45 35.68
N GLY A 146 5.66 -12.20 36.76
CA GLY A 146 6.06 -13.60 36.88
C GLY A 146 4.87 -14.47 37.26
N GLY A 147 4.08 -14.88 36.27
CA GLY A 147 3.07 -15.94 36.40
C GLY A 147 3.48 -17.15 35.56
N LYS A 148 3.66 -18.30 36.19
CA LYS A 148 4.11 -19.56 35.57
C LYS A 148 3.20 -19.96 34.39
N PHE A 149 3.85 -20.31 33.29
CA PHE A 149 3.26 -20.78 32.04
C PHE A 149 3.36 -22.31 32.01
N SER A 150 2.36 -23.00 32.55
CA SER A 150 2.14 -24.44 32.34
C SER A 150 0.76 -24.80 32.90
N ASP A 151 0.04 -25.63 32.16
CA ASP A 151 -1.26 -26.24 32.46
C ASP A 151 -2.50 -25.49 31.97
N TRP A 152 -2.71 -25.55 30.66
CA TRP A 152 -4.07 -25.64 30.13
C TRP A 152 -4.09 -26.54 28.88
N VAL A 153 -4.66 -27.73 29.05
CA VAL A 153 -4.98 -28.66 27.96
C VAL A 153 -6.34 -28.25 27.37
N PRO A 154 -6.50 -28.07 26.05
CA PRO A 154 -7.79 -27.74 25.48
C PRO A 154 -8.71 -28.95 25.51
N HIS A 155 -9.82 -28.85 26.24
CA HIS A 155 -10.94 -29.76 26.11
C HIS A 155 -11.74 -29.45 24.83
N ASN A 156 -11.83 -30.44 23.96
CA ASN A 156 -12.74 -30.51 22.82
C ASN A 156 -14.18 -30.75 23.34
N PRO A 157 -15.19 -30.00 22.90
CA PRO A 157 -16.56 -30.50 22.88
C PRO A 157 -17.01 -30.67 21.43
N ALA A 158 -16.95 -31.92 20.97
CA ALA A 158 -17.76 -32.37 19.85
C ALA A 158 -19.10 -32.91 20.37
N ALA A 159 -20.15 -32.64 19.61
CA ALA A 159 -21.48 -33.25 19.63
C ALA A 159 -22.47 -32.83 20.73
N ALA A 160 -23.37 -31.91 20.37
CA ALA A 160 -24.80 -32.06 20.64
C ALA A 160 -25.59 -31.30 19.57
N ALA A 161 -26.17 -32.04 18.62
CA ALA A 161 -27.28 -31.54 17.81
C ALA A 161 -28.55 -31.52 18.67
N PRO A 162 -29.52 -30.66 18.33
CA PRO A 162 -30.80 -31.22 17.95
C PRO A 162 -31.36 -30.58 16.68
N SER A 163 -31.90 -31.44 15.82
CA SER A 163 -32.83 -31.07 14.76
C SER A 163 -34.19 -30.73 15.38
N ALA A 164 -34.87 -29.68 14.92
CA ALA A 164 -36.24 -29.79 14.42
C ALA A 164 -36.80 -28.42 13.96
N ALA A 165 -37.41 -28.48 12.78
CA ALA A 165 -38.61 -27.76 12.37
C ALA A 165 -38.57 -26.22 12.27
N THR A 166 -38.39 -25.79 11.03
CA THR A 166 -38.98 -24.59 10.43
C THR A 166 -40.44 -24.40 10.85
N ASN A 167 -40.75 -23.25 11.44
CA ASN A 167 -42.07 -22.62 11.36
C ASN A 167 -41.89 -21.12 11.14
N PHE A 168 -42.25 -20.69 9.94
CA PHE A 168 -42.41 -19.28 9.57
C PHE A 168 -43.58 -18.69 10.38
N HIS A 169 -43.27 -17.85 11.36
CA HIS A 169 -44.24 -16.91 11.91
C HIS A 169 -43.84 -15.48 11.56
N ARG A 170 -44.71 -14.90 10.74
CA ARG A 170 -44.83 -13.52 10.29
C ARG A 170 -44.72 -12.54 11.47
N ALA A 171 -43.66 -11.73 11.51
CA ALA A 171 -43.58 -10.59 12.42
C ALA A 171 -44.48 -9.44 11.91
N PRO A 172 -45.26 -8.77 12.78
CA PRO A 172 -46.10 -7.65 12.38
C PRO A 172 -45.28 -6.35 12.29
N SER A 173 -45.54 -5.57 11.23
CA SER A 173 -45.08 -4.20 11.08
C SER A 173 -45.52 -3.33 12.27
N ALA A 174 -44.56 -2.71 12.95
CA ALA A 174 -44.82 -1.59 13.85
C ALA A 174 -44.09 -0.36 13.32
N ALA A 175 -44.87 0.58 12.81
CA ALA A 175 -44.45 1.92 12.44
C ALA A 175 -44.30 2.80 13.68
N GLY A 176 -43.36 3.74 13.60
CA GLY A 176 -43.43 5.02 14.32
C GLY A 176 -42.85 5.05 15.74
N ALA A 177 -41.56 5.39 15.85
CA ALA A 177 -41.05 6.17 16.98
C ALA A 177 -39.94 7.09 16.45
N GLY A 178 -40.11 8.40 16.71
CA GLY A 178 -39.32 9.48 16.12
C GLY A 178 -37.82 9.35 16.39
N SER A 179 -37.04 9.50 15.32
CA SER A 179 -35.60 9.68 15.34
C SER A 179 -35.25 10.95 16.12
N SER A 180 -34.63 10.79 17.29
CA SER A 180 -33.84 11.87 17.90
C SER A 180 -32.61 12.09 17.03
N SER A 181 -32.62 13.19 16.27
CA SER A 181 -31.48 13.64 15.47
C SER A 181 -30.26 13.89 16.36
N ASP A 182 -29.27 13.01 16.26
CA ASP A 182 -27.90 13.29 16.71
C ASP A 182 -27.38 14.51 15.90
N PRO A 183 -26.86 15.57 16.55
CA PRO A 183 -26.39 16.79 15.86
C PRO A 183 -25.17 16.59 14.94
N SER A 184 -24.62 15.37 14.83
CA SER A 184 -23.36 15.07 14.15
C SER A 184 -23.46 14.44 12.76
N VAL A 185 -24.67 14.20 12.23
CA VAL A 185 -24.83 13.61 10.89
C VAL A 185 -24.66 14.68 9.81
N HIS A 186 -23.45 14.80 9.27
CA HIS A 186 -23.15 15.60 8.09
C HIS A 186 -23.81 14.97 6.87
N ASP A 187 -24.93 15.54 6.38
CA ASP A 187 -25.67 15.00 5.23
C ASP A 187 -25.02 15.35 3.89
N ASP A 188 -23.94 14.64 3.56
CA ASP A 188 -23.18 14.84 2.34
C ASP A 188 -22.83 13.53 1.66
N LYS A 189 -23.83 13.02 0.94
CA LYS A 189 -23.73 11.82 0.12
C LYS A 189 -22.67 11.92 -0.98
N LEU A 190 -22.31 13.14 -1.40
CA LEU A 190 -21.41 13.36 -2.53
C LEU A 190 -19.98 13.69 -2.11
N LEU A 191 -19.70 13.73 -0.80
CA LEU A 191 -18.38 13.99 -0.23
C LEU A 191 -17.79 15.30 -0.79
N ASP A 192 -18.52 16.39 -0.61
CA ASP A 192 -18.20 17.75 -1.07
C ASP A 192 -18.03 17.81 -2.60
N GLY A 193 -18.84 17.03 -3.32
CA GLY A 193 -18.84 16.94 -4.78
C GLY A 193 -17.79 15.99 -5.37
N LEU A 194 -16.97 15.34 -4.54
CA LEU A 194 -16.00 14.33 -4.98
C LEU A 194 -16.66 13.22 -5.80
N LEU A 195 -17.84 12.76 -5.37
CA LEU A 195 -18.62 11.76 -6.09
C LEU A 195 -19.56 12.43 -7.10
N ALA A 196 -19.69 11.81 -8.28
CA ALA A 196 -20.68 12.22 -9.27
C ALA A 196 -22.07 11.75 -8.82
N ALA A 197 -23.08 12.61 -8.97
CA ALA A 197 -24.46 12.15 -8.95
C ALA A 197 -24.74 11.32 -10.22
N GLY A 198 -25.58 10.28 -10.11
CA GLY A 198 -26.07 9.53 -11.29
C GLY A 198 -25.69 8.06 -11.37
N PHE A 199 -25.05 7.49 -10.34
CA PHE A 199 -25.08 6.04 -10.15
C PHE A 199 -26.45 5.59 -9.62
N ASP A 200 -26.91 4.42 -10.08
CA ASP A 200 -27.99 3.70 -9.43
C ASP A 200 -27.54 3.29 -8.02
N GLU A 201 -28.33 3.61 -6.98
CA GLU A 201 -27.94 3.32 -5.59
C GLU A 201 -28.00 1.82 -5.27
N GLY A 202 -28.94 1.09 -5.86
CA GLY A 202 -29.19 -0.33 -5.57
C GLY A 202 -27.96 -1.23 -5.78
N PRO A 203 -27.28 -1.17 -6.93
CA PRO A 203 -26.10 -1.98 -7.20
C PRO A 203 -24.88 -1.67 -6.30
N CYS A 204 -24.84 -0.51 -5.65
CA CYS A 204 -23.71 -0.13 -4.80
C CYS A 204 -24.14 0.83 -3.67
N LEU A 205 -24.64 0.24 -2.58
CA LEU A 205 -25.17 0.99 -1.43
C LEU A 205 -24.09 1.84 -0.74
N SER A 206 -22.87 1.30 -0.63
CA SER A 206 -21.76 1.94 0.08
C SER A 206 -21.41 3.32 -0.49
N ARG A 207 -21.61 3.54 -1.79
CA ARG A 207 -21.28 4.80 -2.48
C ARG A 207 -21.94 6.01 -1.85
N TYR A 208 -23.22 5.91 -1.52
CA TYR A 208 -24.01 7.03 -0.98
C TYR A 208 -24.51 6.78 0.43
N GLN A 209 -24.13 5.67 1.08
CA GLN A 209 -24.44 5.42 2.50
C GLN A 209 -23.22 5.54 3.41
N SER A 210 -22.00 5.44 2.87
CA SER A 210 -20.77 5.45 3.68
C SER A 210 -20.58 6.74 4.49
N TYR A 211 -21.05 7.87 3.98
CA TYR A 211 -20.99 9.15 4.68
C TYR A 211 -21.66 9.11 6.07
N ALA A 212 -22.71 8.29 6.25
CA ALA A 212 -23.43 8.18 7.51
C ALA A 212 -22.65 7.43 8.61
N TYR A 213 -21.55 6.77 8.25
CA TYR A 213 -20.68 6.01 9.15
C TYR A 213 -19.32 6.68 9.36
N ALA A 214 -18.99 7.66 8.52
CA ALA A 214 -17.74 8.38 8.57
C ALA A 214 -17.90 9.69 9.33
N LYS A 215 -16.83 10.13 9.98
CA LYS A 215 -16.75 11.52 10.47
C LYS A 215 -16.66 12.48 9.30
N GLU A 216 -17.07 13.73 9.54
CA GLU A 216 -16.78 14.82 8.61
C GLU A 216 -15.27 14.89 8.37
N SER A 217 -14.87 14.88 7.10
CA SER A 217 -13.47 14.98 6.74
C SER A 217 -12.98 16.43 6.90
N PRO A 218 -11.80 16.66 7.50
CA PRO A 218 -11.19 17.98 7.54
C PRO A 218 -10.65 18.42 6.17
N PHE A 219 -10.47 17.49 5.23
CA PHE A 219 -9.89 17.75 3.91
C PHE A 219 -11.00 17.90 2.88
N LYS A 220 -11.15 19.12 2.34
CA LYS A 220 -12.13 19.41 1.30
C LYS A 220 -11.47 19.30 -0.09
N PRO A 221 -12.05 18.57 -1.05
CA PRO A 221 -11.47 18.44 -2.38
C PRO A 221 -11.43 19.80 -3.08
N SER A 222 -10.34 20.07 -3.81
CA SER A 222 -10.24 21.32 -4.57
C SER A 222 -11.25 21.34 -5.72
N PRO A 223 -11.81 22.51 -6.08
CA PRO A 223 -12.68 22.62 -7.26
C PRO A 223 -12.00 22.12 -8.55
N TYR A 224 -10.68 22.29 -8.64
CA TYR A 224 -9.90 21.82 -9.77
C TYR A 224 -9.84 20.27 -9.81
N LEU A 225 -9.65 19.60 -8.67
CA LEU A 225 -9.74 18.14 -8.60
C LEU A 225 -11.13 17.68 -9.04
N LEU A 226 -12.21 18.29 -8.54
CA LEU A 226 -13.57 17.93 -8.92
C LEU A 226 -13.79 18.02 -10.43
N GLN A 227 -13.37 19.14 -11.04
CA GLN A 227 -13.43 19.31 -12.49
C GLN A 227 -12.66 18.20 -13.23
N ARG A 228 -11.41 17.93 -12.82
CA ARG A 228 -10.55 16.93 -13.48
C ARG A 228 -11.09 15.50 -13.34
N LEU A 229 -11.77 15.17 -12.23
CA LEU A 229 -12.47 13.90 -12.07
C LEU A 229 -13.65 13.78 -13.04
N ARG A 230 -14.48 14.82 -13.19
CA ARG A 230 -15.60 14.82 -14.16
C ARG A 230 -15.09 14.71 -15.61
N GLU A 231 -14.00 15.39 -15.94
CA GLU A 231 -13.34 15.26 -17.25
C GLU A 231 -12.82 13.84 -17.48
N TYR A 232 -12.24 13.21 -16.46
CA TYR A 232 -11.79 11.84 -16.53
C TYR A 232 -12.95 10.85 -16.73
N GLU A 233 -14.08 11.03 -16.05
CA GLU A 233 -15.29 10.22 -16.25
C GLU A 233 -15.80 10.33 -17.70
N ALA A 234 -15.77 11.53 -18.28
CA ALA A 234 -16.12 11.73 -19.69
C ALA A 234 -15.11 11.06 -20.64
N LEU A 235 -13.81 11.11 -20.32
CA LEU A 235 -12.77 10.37 -21.05
C LEU A 235 -13.03 8.86 -20.98
N HIS A 236 -13.30 8.32 -19.79
CA HIS A 236 -13.52 6.90 -19.56
C HIS A 236 -14.77 6.41 -20.29
N ARG A 237 -15.88 7.15 -20.21
CA ARG A 237 -17.10 6.84 -20.98
C ARG A 237 -16.88 6.81 -22.49
N ARG A 238 -16.02 7.70 -23.01
CA ARG A 238 -15.72 7.79 -24.44
C ARG A 238 -14.75 6.70 -24.91
N CYS A 239 -13.76 6.36 -24.09
CA CYS A 239 -12.59 5.56 -24.48
C CYS A 239 -12.54 4.17 -23.82
N GLY A 240 -13.36 3.91 -22.80
CA GLY A 240 -13.40 2.65 -22.06
C GLY A 240 -14.04 1.50 -22.85
N PRO A 241 -13.90 0.25 -22.39
CA PRO A 241 -14.58 -0.89 -23.01
C PRO A 241 -16.11 -0.80 -22.85
N PRO A 242 -16.91 -1.33 -23.80
CA PRO A 242 -16.55 -1.89 -25.10
C PRO A 242 -16.71 -0.88 -26.27
N THR A 243 -16.41 0.40 -26.04
CA THR A 243 -16.67 1.49 -27.01
C THR A 243 -15.97 1.29 -28.37
N SER A 244 -16.46 1.99 -29.40
CA SER A 244 -15.82 1.97 -30.72
C SER A 244 -14.40 2.56 -30.68
N ALA A 245 -14.13 3.54 -29.81
CA ALA A 245 -12.81 4.12 -29.63
C ALA A 245 -11.83 3.13 -28.98
N TYR A 246 -12.28 2.36 -27.98
CA TYR A 246 -11.51 1.24 -27.41
C TYR A 246 -11.15 0.21 -28.49
N LYS A 247 -12.14 -0.27 -29.26
CA LYS A 247 -11.92 -1.28 -30.32
C LYS A 247 -10.95 -0.80 -31.40
N ARG A 248 -11.00 0.48 -31.79
CA ARG A 248 -10.03 1.08 -32.72
C ARG A 248 -8.62 1.10 -32.14
N SER A 249 -8.48 1.53 -30.89
CA SER A 249 -7.18 1.60 -30.20
C SER A 249 -6.57 0.21 -30.00
N LEU A 250 -7.41 -0.81 -29.77
CA LEU A 250 -6.98 -2.21 -29.68
C LEU A 250 -6.35 -2.72 -30.99
N GLY A 251 -6.80 -2.18 -32.14
CA GLY A 251 -6.22 -2.50 -33.45
C GLY A 251 -4.73 -2.18 -33.59
N LEU A 252 -4.20 -1.26 -32.77
CA LEU A 252 -2.78 -0.91 -32.75
C LEU A 252 -1.88 -2.00 -32.18
N LEU A 253 -2.44 -2.89 -31.35
CA LEU A 253 -1.70 -4.01 -30.76
C LEU A 253 -1.54 -5.21 -31.72
N LYS A 254 -2.15 -5.15 -32.91
CA LYS A 254 -2.03 -6.23 -33.92
C LYS A 254 -0.65 -6.19 -34.59
N ALA A 255 -0.03 -7.37 -34.72
CA ALA A 255 1.26 -7.54 -35.37
C ALA A 255 1.24 -6.96 -36.80
N GLY A 256 2.29 -6.21 -37.16
CA GLY A 256 2.43 -5.57 -38.48
C GLY A 256 1.80 -4.18 -38.62
N SER A 257 1.07 -3.68 -37.61
CA SER A 257 0.60 -2.30 -37.58
C SER A 257 1.77 -1.33 -37.34
N ARG A 258 2.45 -0.89 -38.40
CA ARG A 258 3.33 0.30 -38.37
C ARG A 258 2.50 1.59 -38.46
N GLY A 259 1.36 1.62 -37.78
CA GLY A 259 0.45 2.75 -37.80
C GLY A 259 1.00 3.86 -36.90
N ALA A 260 1.30 5.02 -37.49
CA ALA A 260 1.58 6.22 -36.74
C ALA A 260 0.47 6.43 -35.69
N SER A 261 0.87 6.67 -34.44
CA SER A 261 -0.04 7.09 -33.36
C SER A 261 -0.76 8.43 -33.65
N ALA A 262 -0.43 9.06 -34.78
CA ALA A 262 -1.11 10.24 -35.31
C ALA A 262 -2.61 9.95 -35.55
N GLY A 263 -3.46 10.49 -34.69
CA GLY A 263 -4.91 10.41 -34.81
C GLY A 263 -5.59 9.34 -33.94
N VAL A 264 -4.87 8.63 -33.07
CA VAL A 264 -5.49 7.70 -32.10
C VAL A 264 -6.07 8.51 -30.93
N PRO A 265 -7.39 8.47 -30.68
CA PRO A 265 -8.05 9.39 -29.76
C PRO A 265 -7.89 9.03 -28.27
N CYS A 266 -7.41 7.83 -27.96
CA CYS A 266 -7.41 7.29 -26.60
C CYS A 266 -6.07 6.62 -26.27
N LYS A 267 -5.55 6.93 -25.08
CA LYS A 267 -4.37 6.29 -24.48
C LYS A 267 -4.80 5.54 -23.23
N TYR A 268 -4.07 4.49 -22.87
CA TYR A 268 -4.45 3.55 -21.82
C TYR A 268 -3.28 3.27 -20.88
N VAL A 269 -3.61 3.04 -19.62
CA VAL A 269 -2.74 2.39 -18.63
C VAL A 269 -3.49 1.17 -18.09
N VAL A 270 -2.90 0.00 -18.28
CA VAL A 270 -3.40 -1.29 -17.83
C VAL A 270 -2.64 -1.66 -16.57
N TRP A 271 -3.31 -1.60 -15.43
CA TRP A 271 -2.72 -1.90 -14.13
C TRP A 271 -2.76 -3.41 -13.86
N ASP A 272 -1.60 -3.99 -13.53
CA ASP A 272 -1.41 -5.39 -13.12
C ASP A 272 -1.27 -5.46 -11.59
N PRO A 273 -2.24 -6.08 -10.88
CA PRO A 273 -2.19 -6.21 -9.42
C PRO A 273 -1.02 -7.06 -8.93
N GLU A 274 -0.43 -6.67 -7.80
CA GLU A 274 0.59 -7.47 -7.12
C GLU A 274 0.47 -7.42 -5.59
N ASN A 275 0.88 -8.50 -4.93
CA ASN A 275 0.90 -8.66 -3.47
C ASN A 275 -0.49 -8.51 -2.81
N GLY A 276 -0.52 -8.27 -1.49
CA GLY A 276 -1.75 -8.26 -0.69
C GLY A 276 -2.72 -7.13 -1.05
N LEU A 277 -3.96 -7.22 -0.55
CA LEU A 277 -5.03 -6.25 -0.82
C LEU A 277 -4.63 -4.79 -0.53
N GLY A 278 -3.93 -4.53 0.58
CA GLY A 278 -3.43 -3.18 0.90
C GLY A 278 -2.51 -2.62 -0.20
N ASN A 279 -1.58 -3.42 -0.73
CA ASN A 279 -0.70 -3.00 -1.82
C ASN A 279 -1.49 -2.74 -3.10
N ARG A 280 -2.49 -3.58 -3.39
CA ARG A 280 -3.36 -3.43 -4.56
C ARG A 280 -4.14 -2.10 -4.51
N ILE A 281 -4.78 -1.78 -3.39
CA ILE A 281 -5.53 -0.52 -3.20
C ILE A 281 -4.63 0.71 -3.33
N LEU A 282 -3.44 0.69 -2.73
CA LEU A 282 -2.51 1.82 -2.78
C LEU A 282 -1.90 2.03 -4.18
N SER A 283 -1.53 0.95 -4.86
CA SER A 283 -0.90 1.01 -6.18
C SER A 283 -1.89 1.36 -7.28
N ILE A 284 -3.14 0.87 -7.23
CA ILE A 284 -4.17 1.27 -8.20
C ILE A 284 -4.56 2.75 -8.02
N ALA A 285 -4.60 3.28 -6.79
CA ALA A 285 -4.79 4.72 -6.57
C ALA A 285 -3.64 5.55 -7.17
N SER A 286 -2.40 5.06 -7.04
CA SER A 286 -1.21 5.68 -7.63
C SER A 286 -1.27 5.64 -9.16
N ALA A 287 -1.69 4.51 -9.74
CA ALA A 287 -1.86 4.34 -11.18
C ALA A 287 -3.00 5.20 -11.73
N PHE A 288 -4.09 5.37 -10.99
CA PHE A 288 -5.18 6.28 -11.33
C PHE A 288 -4.71 7.73 -11.38
N LEU A 289 -3.94 8.17 -10.38
CA LEU A 289 -3.37 9.51 -10.41
C LEU A 289 -2.46 9.72 -11.62
N TYR A 290 -1.61 8.74 -11.94
CA TYR A 290 -0.81 8.78 -13.16
C TYR A 290 -1.69 8.82 -14.42
N ALA A 291 -2.81 8.09 -14.47
CA ALA A 291 -3.77 8.11 -15.56
C ALA A 291 -4.39 9.51 -15.76
N LEU A 292 -4.76 10.18 -14.66
CA LEU A 292 -5.25 11.57 -14.66
C LEU A 292 -4.20 12.54 -15.24
N LEU A 293 -2.94 12.43 -14.79
CA LEU A 293 -1.84 13.31 -15.22
C LEU A 293 -1.46 13.10 -16.68
N SER A 294 -1.52 11.86 -17.18
CA SER A 294 -1.10 11.50 -18.54
C SER A 294 -2.25 11.40 -19.55
N GLN A 295 -3.47 11.77 -19.14
CA GLN A 295 -4.71 11.66 -19.93
C GLN A 295 -4.91 10.26 -20.53
N ARG A 296 -4.72 9.24 -19.68
CA ARG A 296 -4.92 7.83 -20.03
C ARG A 296 -6.17 7.29 -19.37
N VAL A 297 -6.82 6.34 -20.01
CA VAL A 297 -7.85 5.52 -19.39
C VAL A 297 -7.18 4.43 -18.56
N LEU A 298 -7.50 4.38 -17.27
CA LEU A 298 -7.15 3.26 -16.40
C LEU A 298 -8.02 2.04 -16.71
N LEU A 299 -7.37 0.91 -16.94
CA LEU A 299 -7.99 -0.42 -17.01
C LEU A 299 -7.31 -1.36 -16.04
N VAL A 300 -8.10 -2.20 -15.38
CA VAL A 300 -7.68 -3.05 -14.27
C VAL A 300 -7.64 -4.50 -14.73
N ILE A 301 -6.49 -5.16 -14.63
CA ILE A 301 -6.44 -6.61 -14.78
C ILE A 301 -7.05 -7.22 -13.53
N ASP A 302 -8.25 -7.80 -13.68
CA ASP A 302 -8.87 -8.55 -12.60
C ASP A 302 -8.50 -10.02 -12.71
N TRP A 303 -7.42 -10.41 -12.03
CA TRP A 303 -7.11 -11.82 -11.81
C TRP A 303 -8.26 -12.44 -10.99
N SER A 304 -8.67 -13.67 -11.32
CA SER A 304 -9.89 -14.31 -10.81
C SER A 304 -10.16 -14.07 -9.31
N ALA A 305 -11.45 -13.88 -8.98
CA ALA A 305 -12.01 -13.66 -7.64
C ALA A 305 -11.64 -12.33 -6.94
N GLY A 306 -11.11 -11.34 -7.66
CA GLY A 306 -10.28 -10.30 -7.05
C GLY A 306 -10.96 -8.99 -6.69
N LEU A 307 -11.27 -8.14 -7.67
CA LEU A 307 -11.66 -6.74 -7.42
C LEU A 307 -13.11 -6.45 -7.77
N ASP A 308 -13.66 -7.10 -8.80
CA ASP A 308 -15.06 -6.94 -9.21
C ASP A 308 -16.06 -7.39 -8.13
N SER A 309 -15.69 -8.40 -7.35
CA SER A 309 -16.47 -8.90 -6.21
C SER A 309 -16.31 -8.06 -4.94
N LEU A 310 -15.27 -7.24 -4.85
CA LEU A 310 -14.94 -6.44 -3.65
C LEU A 310 -15.38 -4.98 -3.77
N LEU A 311 -15.31 -4.42 -4.98
CA LEU A 311 -15.45 -2.99 -5.22
C LEU A 311 -16.43 -2.72 -6.36
N CYS A 312 -17.24 -1.70 -6.19
CA CYS A 312 -18.13 -1.20 -7.23
C CYS A 312 -17.37 -0.49 -8.35
N GLU A 313 -18.01 -0.34 -9.50
CA GLU A 313 -17.51 0.47 -10.63
C GLU A 313 -17.35 1.95 -10.23
N PRO A 314 -16.16 2.57 -10.31
CA PRO A 314 -15.96 3.94 -9.86
C PRO A 314 -16.38 5.02 -10.87
N PHE A 315 -16.52 4.67 -12.16
CA PHE A 315 -16.73 5.65 -13.24
C PHE A 315 -18.14 5.54 -13.84
N PRO A 316 -18.99 6.59 -13.80
CA PRO A 316 -20.38 6.49 -14.23
C PRO A 316 -20.56 6.15 -15.71
N GLY A 317 -21.26 5.05 -15.99
CA GLY A 317 -21.61 4.60 -17.34
C GLY A 317 -20.45 3.96 -18.11
N SER A 318 -19.46 3.42 -17.41
CA SER A 318 -18.29 2.72 -17.97
C SER A 318 -17.78 1.66 -17.01
N THR A 319 -16.89 0.78 -17.48
CA THR A 319 -16.22 -0.22 -16.64
C THR A 319 -14.72 -0.02 -16.65
N TRP A 320 -14.09 0.03 -15.46
CA TRP A 320 -12.63 0.03 -15.35
C TRP A 320 -12.01 -1.36 -15.54
N LEU A 321 -12.81 -2.43 -15.63
CA LEU A 321 -12.30 -3.79 -15.77
C LEU A 321 -11.76 -4.00 -17.18
N LEU A 322 -10.56 -4.57 -17.27
CA LEU A 322 -9.98 -4.96 -18.54
C LEU A 322 -10.72 -6.19 -19.11
N PRO A 323 -11.18 -6.15 -20.37
CA PRO A 323 -11.81 -7.29 -21.01
C PRO A 323 -10.94 -8.56 -20.97
N GLN A 324 -11.58 -9.72 -20.78
CA GLN A 324 -10.89 -11.01 -20.66
C GLN A 324 -10.15 -11.43 -21.94
N ASP A 325 -10.59 -10.93 -23.09
CA ASP A 325 -10.03 -11.18 -24.42
C ASP A 325 -8.90 -10.20 -24.80
N PHE A 326 -8.44 -9.34 -23.89
CA PHE A 326 -7.33 -8.43 -24.15
C PHE A 326 -6.03 -9.19 -24.51
N PRO A 327 -5.37 -8.88 -25.65
CA PRO A 327 -4.32 -9.72 -26.23
C PRO A 327 -3.05 -9.80 -25.39
N LEU A 328 -2.74 -8.76 -24.60
CA LEU A 328 -1.53 -8.69 -23.78
C LEU A 328 -1.77 -9.03 -22.31
N ARG A 329 -2.97 -9.50 -21.96
CA ARG A 329 -3.38 -9.78 -20.58
C ARG A 329 -2.51 -10.82 -19.89
N ARG A 330 -1.97 -11.78 -20.65
CA ARG A 330 -1.18 -12.93 -20.14
C ARG A 330 0.33 -12.78 -20.36
N LEU A 331 0.82 -11.58 -20.65
CA LEU A 331 2.26 -11.36 -20.74
C LEU A 331 2.92 -11.62 -19.37
N PRO A 332 4.15 -12.18 -19.34
CA PRO A 332 4.86 -12.49 -18.10
C PRO A 332 5.48 -11.23 -17.49
N PHE A 333 4.65 -10.27 -17.09
CA PHE A 333 5.07 -9.01 -16.47
C PHE A 333 5.88 -9.29 -15.20
N SER A 334 7.18 -8.98 -15.26
CA SER A 334 8.14 -9.13 -14.16
C SER A 334 9.34 -8.24 -14.45
N GLN A 335 10.22 -8.03 -13.47
CA GLN A 335 11.48 -7.31 -13.67
C GLN A 335 12.32 -7.88 -14.83
N LYS A 336 12.25 -9.18 -15.06
CA LYS A 336 13.05 -9.91 -16.07
C LYS A 336 12.48 -9.82 -17.47
N TYR A 337 11.36 -9.14 -17.67
CA TYR A 337 10.76 -8.98 -18.98
C TYR A 337 11.65 -8.09 -19.85
N SER A 338 12.28 -8.66 -20.88
CA SER A 338 13.33 -8.03 -21.70
C SER A 338 12.84 -6.92 -22.64
N GLU A 339 11.55 -6.61 -22.59
CA GLU A 339 10.93 -5.50 -23.31
C GLU A 339 10.26 -4.50 -22.36
N SER A 340 10.61 -4.56 -21.06
CA SER A 340 10.23 -3.51 -20.11
C SER A 340 10.93 -2.20 -20.47
N TYR A 341 10.32 -1.09 -20.09
CA TYR A 341 10.90 0.23 -20.30
C TYR A 341 12.31 0.35 -19.68
N GLY A 342 12.47 -0.09 -18.43
CA GLY A 342 13.77 -0.08 -17.75
C GLY A 342 14.82 -0.95 -18.47
N ASP A 343 14.45 -2.15 -18.94
CA ASP A 343 15.38 -3.02 -19.66
C ASP A 343 15.78 -2.43 -21.02
N LEU A 344 14.81 -1.90 -21.78
CA LEU A 344 15.08 -1.23 -23.04
C LEU A 344 16.02 -0.02 -22.86
N LEU A 345 15.83 0.77 -21.79
CA LEU A 345 16.72 1.88 -21.43
C LEU A 345 18.13 1.40 -21.09
N LYS A 346 18.21 0.38 -20.24
CA LYS A 346 19.46 -0.23 -19.76
C LYS A 346 20.35 -0.72 -20.89
N TRP A 347 19.75 -1.30 -21.93
CA TRP A 347 20.46 -1.81 -23.10
C TRP A 347 20.59 -0.79 -24.24
N GLY A 348 20.22 0.47 -24.01
CA GLY A 348 20.32 1.54 -25.02
C GLY A 348 19.44 1.31 -26.26
N ARG A 349 18.41 0.47 -26.17
CA ARG A 349 17.47 0.20 -27.27
C ARG A 349 16.48 1.35 -27.47
N ILE A 350 16.33 2.17 -26.43
CA ILE A 350 15.56 3.42 -26.41
C ILE A 350 16.47 4.49 -25.80
N GLY A 351 17.19 5.27 -26.61
CA GLY A 351 18.16 6.24 -26.09
C GLY A 351 18.88 7.09 -27.16
N ASN A 352 19.01 8.38 -26.84
CA ASN A 352 19.56 9.55 -27.56
C ASN A 352 19.59 9.55 -29.11
N TYR A 353 18.67 10.33 -29.67
CA TYR A 353 18.53 10.72 -31.08
C TYR A 353 18.06 9.60 -32.02
N SER A 354 16.86 9.82 -32.58
CA SER A 354 16.25 9.13 -33.73
C SER A 354 15.38 7.89 -33.43
N GLY A 355 14.05 8.08 -33.41
CA GLY A 355 13.09 7.07 -33.86
C GLY A 355 12.84 5.81 -33.02
N GLY A 356 13.61 5.51 -31.97
CA GLY A 356 13.57 4.21 -31.26
C GLY A 356 12.22 3.76 -30.68
N MET A 357 11.33 4.70 -30.30
CA MET A 357 9.96 4.41 -29.87
C MET A 357 8.87 4.93 -30.83
N ALA A 358 9.27 5.52 -31.96
CA ALA A 358 8.32 6.05 -32.92
C ALA A 358 7.54 4.87 -33.55
N GLY A 359 6.24 4.82 -33.31
CA GLY A 359 5.38 3.73 -33.78
C GLY A 359 5.26 2.54 -32.82
N GLN A 360 5.84 2.60 -31.61
CA GLN A 360 5.60 1.58 -30.59
C GLN A 360 4.18 1.73 -30.01
N ALA A 361 3.38 0.69 -30.15
CA ALA A 361 2.00 0.68 -29.68
C ALA A 361 1.85 0.35 -28.19
N PHE A 362 2.83 -0.36 -27.61
CA PHE A 362 2.77 -0.92 -26.27
C PHE A 362 4.12 -0.78 -25.52
N VAL A 363 4.05 -0.50 -24.23
CA VAL A 363 5.20 -0.55 -23.31
C VAL A 363 4.79 -1.19 -21.98
N TYR A 364 5.71 -1.93 -21.36
CA TYR A 364 5.56 -2.39 -19.99
C TYR A 364 6.47 -1.57 -19.05
N VAL A 365 5.90 -1.07 -17.95
CA VAL A 365 6.62 -0.35 -16.90
C VAL A 365 6.53 -1.16 -15.61
N HIS A 366 7.69 -1.45 -15.03
CA HIS A 366 7.83 -2.22 -13.81
C HIS A 366 8.11 -1.30 -12.62
N LEU A 367 7.14 -1.12 -11.74
CA LEU A 367 7.21 -0.24 -10.55
C LEU A 367 6.97 -1.00 -9.25
N SER A 368 7.28 -2.30 -9.24
CA SER A 368 7.26 -3.14 -8.04
C SER A 368 8.46 -2.83 -7.15
N HIS A 369 8.43 -3.24 -5.88
CA HIS A 369 9.50 -2.96 -4.93
C HIS A 369 10.91 -3.41 -5.36
N ASP A 370 11.02 -4.39 -6.26
CA ASP A 370 12.26 -4.97 -6.76
C ASP A 370 12.85 -4.25 -7.98
N TYR A 371 12.17 -3.24 -8.52
CA TYR A 371 12.59 -2.42 -9.67
C TYR A 371 14.02 -1.83 -9.56
N ASP A 372 14.69 -1.65 -10.71
CA ASP A 372 16.07 -1.16 -10.76
C ASP A 372 16.17 0.36 -11.00
N ASP A 373 17.39 0.88 -11.16
CA ASP A 373 17.60 2.33 -11.35
C ASP A 373 17.12 2.83 -12.72
N TYR A 374 17.03 1.96 -13.73
CA TYR A 374 16.48 2.30 -15.04
C TYR A 374 14.96 2.31 -15.02
N ASP A 375 14.32 1.36 -14.33
CA ASP A 375 12.87 1.37 -14.11
C ASP A 375 12.43 2.67 -13.42
N LYS A 376 13.20 3.12 -12.42
CA LYS A 376 12.90 4.35 -11.68
C LYS A 376 12.94 5.60 -12.56
N ARG A 377 13.56 5.59 -13.74
CA ARG A 377 13.52 6.71 -14.70
C ARG A 377 12.12 7.08 -15.14
N PHE A 378 11.14 6.20 -14.92
CA PHE A 378 9.72 6.53 -15.05
C PHE A 378 9.33 7.86 -14.38
N TYR A 379 9.94 8.25 -13.27
CA TYR A 379 9.59 9.50 -12.59
C TYR A 379 10.19 10.77 -13.23
N CYS A 380 11.01 10.64 -14.27
CA CYS A 380 11.66 11.78 -14.92
C CYS A 380 10.85 12.35 -16.08
N GLU A 381 10.94 13.67 -16.25
CA GLU A 381 10.23 14.40 -17.30
C GLU A 381 10.62 13.94 -18.71
N ALA A 382 11.92 13.83 -18.99
CA ALA A 382 12.42 13.41 -20.30
C ALA A 382 11.90 12.02 -20.70
N ASP A 383 11.86 11.10 -19.75
CA ASP A 383 11.36 9.73 -19.92
C ASP A 383 9.83 9.71 -20.09
N GLN A 384 9.10 10.57 -19.37
CA GLN A 384 7.66 10.73 -19.54
C GLN A 384 7.26 11.29 -20.93
N LEU A 385 8.06 12.18 -21.52
CA LEU A 385 7.84 12.66 -22.90
C LEU A 385 7.96 11.53 -23.94
N LEU A 386 8.75 10.49 -23.65
CA LEU A 386 8.82 9.29 -24.50
C LEU A 386 7.59 8.42 -24.29
N LEU A 387 7.26 8.15 -23.02
CA LEU A 387 6.12 7.32 -22.64
C LEU A 387 4.78 7.90 -23.12
N GLU A 388 4.65 9.22 -23.16
CA GLU A 388 3.43 9.91 -23.62
C GLU A 388 3.02 9.50 -25.04
N LYS A 389 3.99 9.19 -25.90
CA LYS A 389 3.78 8.85 -27.33
C LYS A 389 3.22 7.45 -27.54
N ILE A 390 3.29 6.60 -26.51
CA ILE A 390 2.90 5.19 -26.58
C ILE A 390 1.45 5.04 -26.12
N PRO A 391 0.52 4.56 -26.97
CA PRO A 391 -0.89 4.53 -26.64
C PRO A 391 -1.24 3.51 -25.55
N TRP A 392 -0.58 2.34 -25.50
CA TRP A 392 -0.83 1.33 -24.47
C TRP A 392 0.35 1.18 -23.52
N MET A 393 0.07 1.24 -22.23
CA MET A 393 1.03 0.98 -21.17
C MET A 393 0.50 -0.12 -20.26
N ALA A 394 1.26 -1.18 -20.02
CA ALA A 394 1.06 -2.03 -18.86
C ALA A 394 1.91 -1.50 -17.70
N LEU A 395 1.33 -1.41 -16.51
CA LEU A 395 1.99 -0.93 -15.30
C LEU A 395 1.76 -1.96 -14.19
N ARG A 396 2.84 -2.54 -13.69
CA ARG A 396 2.80 -3.44 -12.53
C ARG A 396 3.44 -2.75 -11.33
N SER A 397 2.76 -2.74 -10.18
CA SER A 397 3.31 -2.14 -8.95
C SER A 397 2.62 -2.70 -7.71
N ASP A 398 3.36 -2.74 -6.62
CA ASP A 398 2.87 -2.98 -5.26
C ASP A 398 3.11 -1.78 -4.33
N GLN A 399 3.42 -0.61 -4.89
CA GLN A 399 3.86 0.59 -4.17
C GLN A 399 2.82 1.72 -4.20
N TYR A 400 2.80 2.53 -3.13
CA TYR A 400 2.18 3.85 -3.15
C TYR A 400 3.15 4.89 -3.73
N PHE A 401 3.30 4.94 -5.05
CA PHE A 401 4.35 5.75 -5.68
C PHE A 401 4.00 7.23 -5.91
N VAL A 402 2.84 7.69 -5.43
CA VAL A 402 2.38 9.10 -5.54
C VAL A 402 3.45 10.12 -5.14
N PRO A 403 4.21 9.97 -4.03
CA PRO A 403 5.20 10.97 -3.64
C PRO A 403 6.26 11.24 -4.71
N ALA A 404 6.62 10.24 -5.52
CA ALA A 404 7.61 10.41 -6.58
C ALA A 404 7.04 11.02 -7.87
N LEU A 405 5.72 11.07 -8.06
CA LEU A 405 5.12 11.77 -9.19
C LEU A 405 5.39 13.29 -9.15
N PHE A 406 5.60 13.83 -7.95
CA PHE A 406 5.98 15.23 -7.73
C PHE A 406 7.43 15.56 -8.14
N LEU A 407 8.29 14.56 -8.38
CA LEU A 407 9.64 14.80 -8.90
C LEU A 407 9.63 15.29 -10.34
N ASN A 408 8.57 14.98 -11.08
CA ASN A 408 8.41 15.42 -12.45
C ASN A 408 7.83 16.84 -12.49
N ARG A 409 8.60 17.80 -12.99
CA ARG A 409 8.20 19.22 -13.07
C ARG A 409 6.94 19.44 -13.90
N ALA A 410 6.77 18.70 -15.00
CA ALA A 410 5.56 18.77 -15.81
C ALA A 410 4.30 18.29 -15.05
N PHE A 411 4.45 17.33 -14.13
CA PHE A 411 3.33 16.88 -13.29
C PHE A 411 3.15 17.74 -12.03
N GLU A 412 4.21 18.31 -11.47
CA GLU A 412 4.19 19.09 -10.23
C GLU A 412 3.16 20.24 -10.31
N GLY A 413 3.15 21.00 -11.41
CA GLY A 413 2.21 22.11 -11.59
C GLY A 413 0.73 21.69 -11.66
N GLU A 414 0.44 20.49 -12.16
CA GLU A 414 -0.91 19.91 -12.16
C GLU A 414 -1.26 19.38 -10.75
N LEU A 415 -0.34 18.64 -10.13
CA LEU A 415 -0.52 18.06 -8.80
C LEU A 415 -0.75 19.11 -7.70
N VAL A 416 -0.06 20.25 -7.75
CA VAL A 416 -0.24 21.34 -6.78
C VAL A 416 -1.65 21.94 -6.87
N ARG A 417 -2.25 21.99 -8.07
CA ARG A 417 -3.62 22.48 -8.29
C ARG A 417 -4.67 21.45 -7.90
N LEU A 418 -4.43 20.17 -8.22
CA LEU A 418 -5.30 19.06 -7.81
C LEU A 418 -5.36 18.96 -6.28
N PHE A 419 -4.20 19.01 -5.62
CA PHE A 419 -4.05 18.78 -4.19
C PHE A 419 -3.31 19.94 -3.54
N PRO A 420 -3.99 21.06 -3.20
CA PRO A 420 -3.38 22.13 -2.42
C PRO A 420 -2.79 21.59 -1.11
N GLU A 421 -3.59 20.80 -0.40
CA GLU A 421 -3.20 20.03 0.79
C GLU A 421 -2.54 18.71 0.37
N LYS A 422 -1.20 18.70 0.37
CA LYS A 422 -0.40 17.55 -0.10
C LYS A 422 -0.60 16.28 0.72
N GLU A 423 -1.14 16.41 1.93
CA GLU A 423 -1.38 15.29 2.85
C GLU A 423 -2.75 14.60 2.72
N ALA A 424 -3.52 14.95 1.68
CA ALA A 424 -4.85 14.41 1.43
C ALA A 424 -4.99 13.70 0.07
N VAL A 425 -3.90 13.38 -0.62
CA VAL A 425 -3.95 12.81 -1.97
C VAL A 425 -4.65 11.45 -1.97
N PHE A 426 -4.18 10.49 -1.19
CA PHE A 426 -4.83 9.19 -1.08
C PHE A 426 -6.20 9.29 -0.40
N HIS A 427 -6.40 10.25 0.52
CA HIS A 427 -7.70 10.46 1.14
C HIS A 427 -8.79 10.76 0.11
N HIS A 428 -8.54 11.71 -0.79
CA HIS A 428 -9.49 12.03 -1.86
C HIS A 428 -9.61 10.91 -2.88
N LEU A 429 -8.49 10.40 -3.40
CA LEU A 429 -8.52 9.39 -4.45
C LEU A 429 -9.11 8.06 -3.96
N GLY A 430 -8.81 7.67 -2.72
CA GLY A 430 -9.33 6.46 -2.10
C GLY A 430 -10.84 6.50 -1.91
N ARG A 431 -11.36 7.63 -1.40
CA ARG A 431 -12.82 7.83 -1.22
C ARG A 431 -13.58 7.99 -2.53
N TYR A 432 -12.90 8.38 -3.61
CA TYR A 432 -13.46 8.45 -4.96
C TYR A 432 -13.51 7.08 -5.67
N LEU A 433 -12.44 6.29 -5.56
CA LEU A 433 -12.30 5.04 -6.31
C LEU A 433 -12.93 3.85 -5.61
N PHE A 434 -12.81 3.75 -4.29
CA PHE A 434 -13.07 2.50 -3.60
C PHE A 434 -14.41 2.58 -2.89
N HIS A 435 -15.40 1.88 -3.43
CA HIS A 435 -16.69 1.69 -2.78
C HIS A 435 -16.93 0.20 -2.64
N PRO A 436 -17.04 -0.34 -1.41
CA PRO A 436 -17.28 -1.76 -1.20
C PRO A 436 -18.53 -2.25 -1.93
N SER A 437 -18.47 -3.46 -2.50
CA SER A 437 -19.66 -4.17 -3.00
C SER A 437 -20.71 -4.33 -1.90
N ASN A 438 -21.96 -4.61 -2.27
CA ASN A 438 -23.03 -4.76 -1.27
C ASN A 438 -22.73 -5.89 -0.28
N GLU A 439 -22.11 -6.98 -0.72
CA GLU A 439 -21.71 -8.10 0.13
C GLU A 439 -20.72 -7.67 1.22
N VAL A 440 -19.71 -6.87 0.84
CA VAL A 440 -18.72 -6.35 1.78
C VAL A 440 -19.33 -5.24 2.64
N TRP A 441 -20.17 -4.39 2.06
CA TRP A 441 -20.86 -3.31 2.78
C TRP A 441 -21.82 -3.85 3.85
N ASP A 442 -22.47 -4.98 3.60
CA ASP A 442 -23.30 -5.66 4.59
C ASP A 442 -22.48 -6.21 5.76
N LEU A 443 -21.25 -6.66 5.53
CA LEU A 443 -20.33 -7.03 6.63
C LEU A 443 -19.97 -5.82 7.47
N ILE A 444 -19.62 -4.71 6.81
CA ILE A 444 -19.22 -3.45 7.47
C ILE A 444 -20.38 -2.91 8.31
N THR A 445 -21.55 -2.71 7.71
CA THR A 445 -22.66 -2.01 8.38
C THR A 445 -23.30 -2.84 9.48
N ARG A 446 -23.40 -4.18 9.33
CA ARG A 446 -23.88 -5.04 10.42
C ARG A 446 -22.91 -5.01 11.60
N TYR A 447 -21.62 -5.23 11.35
CA TYR A 447 -20.64 -5.24 12.42
C TYR A 447 -20.57 -3.89 13.15
N TYR A 448 -20.61 -2.78 12.41
CA TYR A 448 -20.63 -1.45 13.01
C TYR A 448 -21.85 -1.25 13.90
N ARG A 449 -23.06 -1.56 13.41
CA ARG A 449 -24.30 -1.40 14.19
C ARG A 449 -24.32 -2.27 15.45
N ASP A 450 -23.87 -3.52 15.34
CA ASP A 450 -23.97 -4.50 16.42
C ASP A 450 -22.89 -4.30 17.51
N HIS A 451 -21.73 -3.77 17.16
CA HIS A 451 -20.57 -3.75 18.06
C HIS A 451 -19.98 -2.36 18.33
N LEU A 452 -20.11 -1.41 17.42
CA LEU A 452 -19.40 -0.13 17.49
C LEU A 452 -20.33 1.08 17.66
N ALA A 453 -21.56 1.04 17.13
CA ALA A 453 -22.46 2.18 17.10
C ALA A 453 -22.84 2.71 18.50
N GLY A 454 -22.98 1.82 19.48
CA GLY A 454 -23.38 2.20 20.84
C GLY A 454 -22.29 2.85 21.72
N ALA A 455 -21.02 2.85 21.29
CA ALA A 455 -19.93 3.40 22.07
C ALA A 455 -19.79 4.93 21.92
N ASN A 456 -19.36 5.61 22.99
CA ASN A 456 -19.07 7.04 22.94
C ASN A 456 -17.78 7.34 22.18
N GLU A 457 -16.78 6.45 22.27
CA GLU A 457 -15.51 6.56 21.55
C GLU A 457 -15.10 5.19 20.98
N ARG A 458 -14.46 5.19 19.81
CA ARG A 458 -14.03 4.01 19.06
C ARG A 458 -12.53 4.09 18.81
N LEU A 459 -11.79 3.10 19.27
CA LEU A 459 -10.36 2.96 19.00
C LEU A 459 -10.14 1.81 18.02
N GLY A 460 -9.58 2.10 16.85
CA GLY A 460 -9.13 1.08 15.92
C GLY A 460 -7.66 0.72 16.17
N VAL A 461 -7.34 -0.56 16.31
CA VAL A 461 -5.98 -1.06 16.50
C VAL A 461 -5.70 -2.11 15.43
N GLN A 462 -4.88 -1.72 14.46
CA GLN A 462 -4.45 -2.55 13.36
C GLN A 462 -3.11 -3.22 13.68
N ILE A 463 -3.12 -4.56 13.72
CA ILE A 463 -2.00 -5.37 14.18
C ILE A 463 -1.52 -6.26 13.03
N ARG A 464 -0.32 -5.97 12.52
CA ARG A 464 0.39 -6.82 11.57
C ARG A 464 1.63 -7.41 12.20
N VAL A 465 1.64 -8.73 12.36
CA VAL A 465 2.82 -9.49 12.74
C VAL A 465 3.54 -9.89 11.46
N PHE A 466 4.66 -9.24 11.11
CA PHE A 466 5.45 -9.63 9.94
C PHE A 466 6.09 -11.00 10.19
N ASP A 467 6.02 -11.85 9.18
CA ASP A 467 6.40 -13.25 9.32
C ASP A 467 7.88 -13.40 9.66
N GLY A 468 8.13 -14.23 10.68
CA GLY A 468 9.42 -14.52 11.25
C GLY A 468 9.24 -15.68 12.21
N LYS A 469 10.17 -16.65 12.19
CA LYS A 469 10.13 -17.90 12.98
C LYS A 469 9.77 -17.70 14.46
N LEU A 470 10.05 -16.52 15.01
CA LEU A 470 9.90 -16.18 16.42
C LEU A 470 8.52 -15.63 16.84
N ARG A 471 7.65 -15.20 15.90
CA ARG A 471 6.32 -14.57 16.12
C ARG A 471 6.13 -14.02 17.56
N PRO A 472 6.72 -12.87 17.92
CA PRO A 472 6.82 -12.41 19.30
C PRO A 472 5.53 -11.77 19.81
N PHE A 473 4.43 -12.54 19.87
CA PHE A 473 3.09 -12.06 20.23
C PHE A 473 3.07 -11.32 21.57
N HIS A 474 3.80 -11.81 22.57
CA HIS A 474 3.85 -11.20 23.89
C HIS A 474 4.52 -9.81 23.88
N LEU A 475 5.57 -9.61 23.07
CA LEU A 475 6.23 -8.30 22.93
C LEU A 475 5.35 -7.33 22.16
N ILE A 476 4.69 -7.79 21.10
CA ILE A 476 3.76 -6.96 20.31
C ILE A 476 2.56 -6.55 21.18
N LEU A 477 2.00 -7.47 21.98
CA LEU A 477 0.94 -7.15 22.94
C LEU A 477 1.41 -6.11 23.95
N ARG A 478 2.60 -6.28 24.52
CA ARG A 478 3.18 -5.31 25.46
C ARG A 478 3.36 -3.94 24.81
N GLN A 479 3.82 -3.89 23.57
CA GLN A 479 3.95 -2.66 22.80
C GLN A 479 2.60 -1.95 22.61
N ILE A 480 1.55 -2.70 22.24
CA ILE A 480 0.20 -2.16 22.06
C ILE A 480 -0.31 -1.57 23.37
N ILE A 481 -0.18 -2.29 24.48
CA ILE A 481 -0.59 -1.81 25.81
C ILE A 481 0.21 -0.55 26.19
N ASN A 482 1.54 -0.58 26.08
CA ASN A 482 2.38 0.58 26.37
C ASN A 482 1.98 1.80 25.55
N CYS A 483 1.80 1.64 24.24
CA CYS A 483 1.36 2.72 23.34
C CYS A 483 0.00 3.28 23.75
N THR A 484 -0.99 2.42 23.90
CA THR A 484 -2.38 2.85 24.16
C THR A 484 -2.55 3.52 25.53
N LEU A 485 -1.80 3.08 26.54
CA LEU A 485 -1.82 3.71 27.86
C LEU A 485 -1.02 5.02 27.88
N SER A 486 0.20 5.04 27.35
CA SER A 486 1.04 6.25 27.36
C SER A 486 0.42 7.42 26.59
N GLU A 487 -0.24 7.12 25.48
CA GLU A 487 -0.92 8.11 24.65
C GLU A 487 -2.39 8.32 25.03
N LYS A 488 -2.82 7.75 26.17
CA LYS A 488 -4.16 7.92 26.76
C LYS A 488 -5.32 7.53 25.82
N LEU A 489 -5.05 6.58 24.92
CA LEU A 489 -6.07 6.01 24.03
C LEU A 489 -6.95 5.01 24.79
N LEU A 490 -6.36 4.31 25.77
CA LEU A 490 -7.06 3.44 26.71
C LEU A 490 -6.75 3.82 28.16
N PRO A 491 -7.71 3.60 29.09
CA PRO A 491 -7.50 3.86 30.51
C PRO A 491 -6.60 2.80 31.15
N GLU A 492 -5.85 3.19 32.17
CA GLU A 492 -5.11 2.24 33.02
C GLU A 492 -6.06 1.26 33.73
N VAL A 493 -5.56 0.09 34.07
CA VAL A 493 -6.34 -0.96 34.72
C VAL A 493 -5.92 -1.11 36.18
N ASP A 494 -6.87 -1.09 37.13
CA ASP A 494 -6.56 -1.29 38.55
C ASP A 494 -6.40 -2.79 38.87
N LEU A 495 -5.16 -3.27 38.80
CA LEU A 495 -4.81 -4.67 39.08
C LEU A 495 -5.05 -5.11 40.53
N ARG A 496 -5.36 -4.19 41.45
CA ARG A 496 -5.65 -4.52 42.86
C ARG A 496 -7.10 -4.87 43.09
N ARG A 497 -7.99 -4.53 42.15
CA ARG A 497 -9.43 -4.73 42.27
C ARG A 497 -9.91 -5.68 41.20
N ARG A 498 -10.80 -6.60 41.58
CA ARG A 498 -11.55 -7.39 40.59
C ARG A 498 -12.71 -6.57 40.06
N ALA A 499 -12.99 -6.72 38.77
CA ALA A 499 -14.15 -6.09 38.16
C ALA A 499 -15.43 -6.59 38.82
N THR A 500 -16.27 -5.65 39.27
CA THR A 500 -17.66 -5.93 39.67
C THR A 500 -18.58 -5.55 38.51
N PRO A 501 -19.76 -6.16 38.37
CA PRO A 501 -20.74 -5.78 37.36
C PRO A 501 -21.00 -4.27 37.46
N THR A 502 -20.63 -3.52 36.42
CA THR A 502 -20.83 -2.07 36.36
C THR A 502 -22.31 -1.79 36.18
N THR A 503 -22.89 -0.98 37.07
CA THR A 503 -24.18 -0.33 36.81
C THR A 503 -23.98 0.66 35.67
N GLY A 504 -24.68 0.46 34.56
CA GLY A 504 -24.56 1.29 33.36
C GLY A 504 -24.75 2.78 33.66
N GLY A 505 -23.98 3.64 32.99
CA GLY A 505 -24.08 5.10 33.13
C GLY A 505 -22.80 5.91 32.89
N GLY A 506 -21.62 5.28 32.81
CA GLY A 506 -20.34 5.95 32.48
C GLY A 506 -20.03 6.01 30.98
N PRO A 507 -19.03 6.82 30.56
CA PRO A 507 -18.57 6.84 29.17
C PRO A 507 -18.05 5.46 28.75
N SER A 508 -18.31 5.11 27.50
CA SER A 508 -18.01 3.80 26.92
C SER A 508 -17.08 3.90 25.71
N LYS A 509 -16.15 2.95 25.62
CA LYS A 509 -15.18 2.84 24.53
C LYS A 509 -15.26 1.46 23.87
N ALA A 510 -15.35 1.43 22.55
CA ALA A 510 -15.24 0.22 21.76
C ALA A 510 -13.87 0.14 21.09
N VAL A 511 -13.15 -0.96 21.33
CA VAL A 511 -11.84 -1.22 20.75
C VAL A 511 -11.98 -2.27 19.65
N LEU A 512 -11.76 -1.85 18.41
CA LEU A 512 -11.75 -2.72 17.24
C LEU A 512 -10.32 -3.19 16.96
N LEU A 513 -10.09 -4.50 17.04
CA LEU A 513 -8.82 -5.14 16.74
C LEU A 513 -8.87 -5.82 15.37
N ALA A 514 -8.01 -5.41 14.45
CA ALA A 514 -7.83 -6.05 13.15
C ALA A 514 -6.48 -6.78 13.13
N SER A 515 -6.51 -8.11 13.11
CA SER A 515 -5.33 -8.98 13.21
C SER A 515 -5.64 -10.35 12.64
N LEU A 516 -4.67 -10.98 11.96
CA LEU A 516 -4.78 -12.39 11.59
C LEU A 516 -4.90 -13.31 12.82
N HIS A 517 -4.31 -12.91 13.95
CA HIS A 517 -4.22 -13.73 15.15
C HIS A 517 -5.15 -13.22 16.25
N SER A 518 -5.93 -14.14 16.83
CA SER A 518 -6.90 -13.86 17.91
C SER A 518 -6.27 -13.61 19.29
N VAL A 519 -4.98 -13.94 19.46
CA VAL A 519 -4.27 -13.85 20.74
C VAL A 519 -4.34 -12.44 21.36
N PHE A 520 -4.26 -11.39 20.54
CA PHE A 520 -4.31 -10.01 21.02
C PHE A 520 -5.69 -9.65 21.59
N TYR A 521 -6.76 -10.04 20.88
CA TYR A 521 -8.13 -9.87 21.33
C TYR A 521 -8.40 -10.57 22.65
N HIS A 522 -8.08 -11.86 22.75
CA HIS A 522 -8.31 -12.63 23.97
C HIS A 522 -7.58 -12.05 25.18
N LYS A 523 -6.31 -11.64 25.00
CA LYS A 523 -5.50 -11.08 26.09
C LYS A 523 -5.98 -9.71 26.53
N MET A 524 -6.26 -8.79 25.59
CA MET A 524 -6.74 -7.46 25.95
C MET A 524 -8.15 -7.51 26.56
N LYS A 525 -9.06 -8.28 25.97
CA LYS A 525 -10.41 -8.47 26.53
C LYS A 525 -10.36 -9.07 27.94
N GLY A 526 -9.52 -10.09 28.16
CA GLY A 526 -9.34 -10.70 29.48
C GLY A 526 -8.90 -9.67 30.53
N MET A 527 -7.89 -8.86 30.20
CA MET A 527 -7.35 -7.83 31.10
C MET A 527 -8.43 -6.86 31.61
N TYR A 528 -9.27 -6.31 30.73
CA TYR A 528 -10.34 -5.37 31.07
C TYR A 528 -11.62 -6.03 31.62
N SER A 529 -11.77 -7.35 31.45
CA SER A 529 -12.88 -8.10 32.05
C SER A 529 -12.58 -8.53 33.48
N GLU A 530 -11.31 -8.80 33.80
CA GLU A 530 -10.87 -9.24 35.12
C GLU A 530 -10.71 -8.08 36.11
N HIS A 531 -10.36 -6.90 35.62
CA HIS A 531 -9.99 -5.74 36.43
C HIS A 531 -10.68 -4.47 35.89
N PRO A 532 -11.16 -3.56 36.77
CA PRO A 532 -11.84 -2.36 36.34
C PRO A 532 -10.86 -1.34 35.73
N ALA A 533 -11.32 -0.62 34.71
CA ALA A 533 -10.62 0.56 34.21
C ALA A 533 -10.60 1.68 35.27
N THR A 534 -9.47 2.34 35.38
CA THR A 534 -9.28 3.50 36.24
C THR A 534 -10.19 4.63 35.74
N GLY A 535 -10.96 5.23 36.65
CA GLY A 535 -11.95 6.26 36.30
C GLY A 535 -13.32 5.73 35.87
N GLY A 536 -13.52 4.41 35.81
CA GLY A 536 -14.85 3.81 35.61
C GLY A 536 -15.36 3.83 34.17
N GLU A 537 -14.51 4.12 33.18
CA GLU A 537 -14.83 4.00 31.75
C GLU A 537 -15.10 2.54 31.37
N ALA A 538 -16.19 2.26 30.66
CA ALA A 538 -16.50 0.92 30.19
C ALA A 538 -15.77 0.63 28.87
N VAL A 539 -14.89 -0.37 28.84
CA VAL A 539 -14.11 -0.72 27.64
C VAL A 539 -14.56 -2.09 27.10
N SER A 540 -15.00 -2.12 25.84
CA SER A 540 -15.37 -3.34 25.12
C SER A 540 -14.38 -3.63 24.00
N PHE A 541 -14.08 -4.91 23.76
CA PHE A 541 -13.15 -5.35 22.72
C PHE A 541 -13.88 -6.18 21.69
N HIS A 542 -13.53 -5.95 20.41
CA HIS A 542 -14.19 -6.53 19.25
C HIS A 542 -13.14 -6.91 18.20
N GLN A 543 -13.23 -8.10 17.62
CA GLN A 543 -12.40 -8.56 16.51
C GLN A 543 -13.31 -9.19 15.44
N PRO A 544 -13.42 -8.62 14.23
CA PRO A 544 -14.34 -9.13 13.21
C PRO A 544 -13.94 -10.51 12.67
N SER A 545 -12.64 -10.72 12.44
CA SER A 545 -12.11 -11.99 11.96
C SER A 545 -10.71 -12.30 12.50
N HIS A 546 -10.31 -13.56 12.39
CA HIS A 546 -8.98 -14.06 12.77
C HIS A 546 -8.56 -15.18 11.83
N GLU A 547 -8.15 -14.82 10.61
CA GLU A 547 -7.94 -15.79 9.52
C GLU A 547 -6.67 -16.65 9.69
N GLU A 548 -5.83 -16.37 10.71
CA GLU A 548 -4.54 -17.00 11.06
C GLU A 548 -3.45 -16.91 9.99
N GLU A 549 -3.82 -16.99 8.72
CA GLU A 549 -2.96 -16.92 7.55
C GLU A 549 -3.54 -15.96 6.49
N GLN A 550 -2.64 -15.29 5.77
CA GLN A 550 -3.03 -14.42 4.67
C GLN A 550 -3.32 -15.26 3.41
N ARG A 551 -4.53 -15.15 2.87
CA ARG A 551 -4.98 -15.87 1.65
C ARG A 551 -5.35 -14.89 0.55
N THR A 552 -4.35 -14.20 0.03
CA THR A 552 -4.50 -13.18 -1.03
C THR A 552 -5.07 -13.78 -2.31
N GLY A 553 -6.04 -13.09 -2.92
CA GLY A 553 -6.71 -13.55 -4.15
C GLY A 553 -7.95 -14.42 -3.89
N SER A 554 -8.34 -14.60 -2.63
CA SER A 554 -9.62 -15.23 -2.26
C SER A 554 -10.65 -14.14 -1.98
N ALA A 555 -11.73 -14.08 -2.78
CA ALA A 555 -12.81 -13.10 -2.61
C ALA A 555 -13.35 -13.03 -1.17
N ALA A 556 -13.57 -14.17 -0.53
CA ALA A 556 -14.09 -14.21 0.84
C ALA A 556 -13.09 -13.65 1.88
N HIS A 557 -11.81 -14.00 1.74
CA HIS A 557 -10.76 -13.52 2.64
C HIS A 557 -10.48 -12.03 2.43
N ASP A 558 -10.32 -11.62 1.17
CA ASP A 558 -10.09 -10.22 0.80
C ASP A 558 -11.32 -9.34 1.12
N GLY A 559 -12.54 -9.88 1.04
CA GLY A 559 -13.77 -9.20 1.46
C GLY A 559 -13.81 -8.88 2.96
N LYS A 560 -13.41 -9.83 3.81
CA LYS A 560 -13.25 -9.57 5.26
C LYS A 560 -12.14 -8.55 5.53
N ALA A 561 -11.01 -8.69 4.84
CA ALA A 561 -9.89 -7.74 4.97
C ALA A 561 -10.31 -6.31 4.58
N LEU A 562 -11.06 -6.16 3.48
CA LEU A 562 -11.62 -4.88 3.06
C LEU A 562 -12.61 -4.33 4.09
N ALA A 563 -13.50 -5.17 4.61
CA ALA A 563 -14.45 -4.79 5.65
C ALA A 563 -13.75 -4.27 6.91
N GLU A 564 -12.69 -4.94 7.36
CA GLU A 564 -11.87 -4.51 8.49
C GLU A 564 -11.14 -3.19 8.24
N MET A 565 -10.58 -2.96 7.04
CA MET A 565 -9.99 -1.66 6.68
C MET A 565 -11.01 -0.52 6.79
N TYR A 566 -12.25 -0.76 6.34
CA TYR A 566 -13.34 0.21 6.42
C TYR A 566 -13.81 0.43 7.86
N LEU A 567 -13.99 -0.62 8.65
CA LEU A 567 -14.38 -0.50 10.06
C LEU A 567 -13.33 0.26 10.88
N LEU A 568 -12.04 0.03 10.63
CA LEU A 568 -10.97 0.83 11.22
C LEU A 568 -11.09 2.30 10.81
N SER A 569 -11.36 2.60 9.54
CA SER A 569 -11.47 3.97 9.06
C SER A 569 -12.60 4.79 9.70
N MET A 570 -13.55 4.12 10.35
CA MET A 570 -14.67 4.74 11.10
C MET A 570 -14.34 4.99 12.58
N ALA A 571 -13.14 4.63 13.05
CA ALA A 571 -12.73 4.83 14.43
C ALA A 571 -12.41 6.31 14.72
N ASP A 572 -12.57 6.72 15.99
CA ASP A 572 -12.24 8.06 16.45
C ASP A 572 -10.72 8.28 16.54
N ALA A 573 -9.98 7.23 16.86
CA ALA A 573 -8.52 7.19 16.89
C ALA A 573 -8.01 5.87 16.30
N LEU A 574 -6.80 5.90 15.74
CA LEU A 574 -6.18 4.77 15.07
C LEU A 574 -4.78 4.48 15.61
N VAL A 575 -4.52 3.21 15.88
CA VAL A 575 -3.18 2.65 16.09
C VAL A 575 -2.86 1.71 14.92
N THR A 576 -1.74 1.89 14.24
CA THR A 576 -1.34 1.07 13.08
C THR A 576 0.02 0.42 13.27
N SER A 577 0.24 -0.73 12.62
CA SER A 577 1.51 -1.44 12.65
C SER A 577 2.48 -0.92 11.60
N SER A 578 3.74 -0.72 11.98
CA SER A 578 4.81 -0.27 11.08
C SER A 578 4.84 -1.05 9.75
N ARG A 579 4.96 -0.35 8.61
CA ARG A 579 5.04 -0.92 7.25
C ARG A 579 3.75 -1.60 6.74
N SER A 580 2.67 -1.62 7.52
CA SER A 580 1.45 -2.30 7.09
C SER A 580 0.64 -1.43 6.14
N THR A 581 0.60 -1.81 4.86
CA THR A 581 -0.25 -1.13 3.86
C THR A 581 -1.74 -1.27 4.16
N PHE A 582 -2.16 -2.31 4.88
CA PHE A 582 -3.51 -2.43 5.45
C PHE A 582 -3.85 -1.24 6.35
N GLY A 583 -2.94 -0.87 7.26
CA GLY A 583 -3.09 0.30 8.12
C GLY A 583 -3.12 1.61 7.33
N TYR A 584 -2.28 1.72 6.29
CA TYR A 584 -2.25 2.90 5.42
C TYR A 584 -3.58 3.13 4.68
N VAL A 585 -4.24 2.06 4.23
CA VAL A 585 -5.57 2.18 3.60
C VAL A 585 -6.58 2.70 4.62
N ALA A 586 -6.65 2.10 5.81
CA ALA A 586 -7.60 2.50 6.84
C ALA A 586 -7.42 3.98 7.27
N GLN A 587 -6.19 4.39 7.59
CA GLN A 587 -5.90 5.77 8.00
C GLN A 587 -6.14 6.78 6.87
N GLY A 588 -5.89 6.37 5.63
CA GLY A 588 -6.07 7.20 4.44
C GLY A 588 -7.54 7.44 4.14
N LEU A 589 -8.37 6.39 4.18
CA LEU A 589 -9.83 6.51 4.06
C LEU A 589 -10.42 7.38 5.17
N ALA A 590 -9.91 7.24 6.39
CA ALA A 590 -10.32 8.06 7.53
C ALA A 590 -9.91 9.53 7.41
N GLY A 591 -8.85 9.83 6.64
CA GLY A 591 -8.20 11.14 6.70
C GLY A 591 -7.59 11.43 8.08
N ALA A 592 -7.18 10.38 8.80
CA ALA A 592 -6.73 10.47 10.18
C ALA A 592 -5.25 10.12 10.29
N THR A 593 -4.48 10.96 10.99
CA THR A 593 -3.08 10.65 11.31
C THR A 593 -3.04 9.66 12.48
N PRO A 594 -2.52 8.43 12.33
CA PRO A 594 -2.57 7.41 13.38
C PRO A 594 -1.41 7.55 14.38
N TRP A 595 -1.49 6.77 15.46
CA TRP A 595 -0.34 6.36 16.26
C TRP A 595 0.27 5.09 15.67
N VAL A 596 1.57 5.11 15.40
CA VAL A 596 2.26 4.05 14.68
C VAL A 596 3.11 3.24 15.65
N LEU A 597 2.78 1.96 15.82
CA LEU A 597 3.60 1.00 16.56
C LEU A 597 4.92 0.83 15.82
N LEU A 598 6.04 1.26 16.43
CA LEU A 598 7.37 1.17 15.82
C LEU A 598 7.78 -0.30 15.63
N GLY A 599 8.58 -0.61 14.61
CA GLY A 599 8.96 -2.00 14.38
C GLY A 599 10.01 -2.20 13.30
N PRO A 600 10.39 -3.45 13.01
CA PRO A 600 9.81 -4.69 13.54
C PRO A 600 10.16 -4.98 15.00
N VAL A 601 9.29 -5.73 15.68
CA VAL A 601 9.53 -6.27 17.03
C VAL A 601 10.19 -7.64 16.91
N HIS A 602 11.34 -7.83 17.55
CA HIS A 602 12.08 -9.10 17.53
C HIS A 602 12.34 -9.62 18.94
N GLU A 603 13.25 -8.96 19.67
CA GLU A 603 13.70 -9.40 21.00
C GLU A 603 13.20 -8.50 22.14
N SER A 604 12.90 -7.23 21.82
CA SER A 604 12.42 -6.24 22.79
C SER A 604 11.37 -5.32 22.16
N VAL A 605 10.60 -4.66 23.03
CA VAL A 605 9.64 -3.62 22.65
C VAL A 605 10.42 -2.36 22.26
N PRO A 606 10.16 -1.74 21.10
CA PRO A 606 10.77 -0.47 20.73
C PRO A 606 10.44 0.64 21.72
N GLU A 607 11.39 1.57 21.93
CA GLU A 607 11.18 2.77 22.74
C GLU A 607 11.40 4.04 21.89
N PRO A 608 10.41 4.94 21.79
CA PRO A 608 9.05 4.81 22.35
C PRO A 608 8.25 3.68 21.67
N SER A 609 7.25 3.13 22.38
CA SER A 609 6.43 2.01 21.87
C SER A 609 5.63 2.38 20.61
N CYS A 610 5.19 3.63 20.51
CA CYS A 610 4.61 4.18 19.29
C CYS A 610 4.90 5.68 19.18
N VAL A 611 4.63 6.25 18.00
CA VAL A 611 4.74 7.69 17.75
C VAL A 611 3.55 8.15 16.91
N ARG A 612 3.15 9.42 17.05
CA ARG A 612 2.18 10.00 16.11
C ARG A 612 2.83 10.07 14.73
N ASP A 613 2.11 9.62 13.71
CA ASP A 613 2.61 9.73 12.33
C ASP A 613 2.65 11.20 11.87
N LEU A 614 3.24 11.44 10.70
CA LEU A 614 3.41 12.78 10.14
C LEU A 614 2.17 13.32 9.43
N SER A 615 1.34 12.42 8.90
CA SER A 615 0.17 12.74 8.07
C SER A 615 -0.68 11.47 7.85
N PRO A 616 -1.92 11.59 7.36
CA PRO A 616 -2.75 10.44 6.97
C PRO A 616 -2.21 9.67 5.76
N GLU A 617 -1.31 10.27 4.97
CA GLU A 617 -0.82 9.68 3.73
C GLU A 617 -0.16 8.30 3.90
N PRO A 618 -0.24 7.41 2.91
CA PRO A 618 0.54 6.17 2.91
C PRO A 618 2.05 6.43 2.78
N CYS A 619 2.86 5.48 3.24
CA CYS A 619 4.30 5.50 2.99
C CYS A 619 4.63 4.86 1.62
N PHE A 620 5.37 5.58 0.78
CA PHE A 620 6.07 4.98 -0.36
C PHE A 620 7.32 4.27 0.14
N HIS A 621 7.31 2.94 0.21
CA HIS A 621 8.39 2.18 0.83
C HIS A 621 9.70 2.25 0.05
N PHE A 622 9.63 2.14 -1.27
CA PHE A 622 10.80 2.09 -2.14
C PHE A 622 10.80 3.28 -3.10
N PRO A 623 11.12 4.51 -2.65
CA PRO A 623 11.20 5.66 -3.54
C PRO A 623 12.51 5.68 -4.35
N PRO A 624 12.53 6.40 -5.49
CA PRO A 624 13.77 6.71 -6.17
C PRO A 624 14.70 7.55 -5.28
N ASN A 625 15.99 7.53 -5.57
CA ASN A 625 17.03 8.23 -4.81
C ASN A 625 18.04 8.92 -5.73
N TYR A 626 17.55 9.52 -6.80
CA TYR A 626 18.35 10.26 -7.77
C TYR A 626 17.58 11.50 -8.25
N ASP A 627 18.33 12.47 -8.75
CA ASP A 627 17.84 13.68 -9.40
C ASP A 627 17.79 13.47 -10.92
N CYS A 628 16.62 13.70 -11.52
CA CYS A 628 16.37 13.52 -12.94
C CYS A 628 17.16 14.48 -13.83
N GLU A 629 17.50 15.67 -13.33
CA GLU A 629 18.21 16.70 -14.12
C GLU A 629 19.71 16.43 -14.15
N THR A 630 20.29 16.12 -12.99
CA THR A 630 21.74 15.94 -12.85
C THR A 630 22.19 14.49 -12.96
N GLY A 631 21.27 13.52 -12.85
CA GLY A 631 21.58 12.09 -12.72
C GLY A 631 22.27 11.74 -11.40
N ALA A 632 22.44 12.71 -10.49
CA ALA A 632 23.15 12.52 -9.24
C ALA A 632 22.29 11.78 -8.22
N ARG A 633 22.93 10.99 -7.34
CA ARG A 633 22.26 10.28 -6.26
C ARG A 633 21.84 11.26 -5.15
N VAL A 634 20.56 11.60 -5.10
CA VAL A 634 19.99 12.55 -4.13
C VAL A 634 18.71 11.96 -3.52
N ALA A 635 18.55 12.09 -2.21
CA ALA A 635 17.32 11.65 -1.56
C ALA A 635 16.14 12.55 -1.96
N THR A 636 15.01 11.95 -2.36
CA THR A 636 13.77 12.67 -2.72
C THR A 636 13.33 13.70 -1.68
N THR A 637 13.57 13.43 -0.39
CA THR A 637 13.26 14.37 0.70
C THR A 637 14.04 15.68 0.66
N LYS A 638 15.13 15.74 -0.11
CA LYS A 638 15.89 16.97 -0.35
C LYS A 638 15.41 17.73 -1.58
N LEU A 639 14.67 17.06 -2.47
CA LEU A 639 14.16 17.62 -3.72
C LEU A 639 12.74 18.19 -3.54
N LEU A 640 11.93 17.59 -2.66
CA LEU A 640 10.54 17.96 -2.46
C LEU A 640 10.27 18.44 -1.02
N PRO A 641 9.90 19.71 -0.80
CA PRO A 641 9.78 20.29 0.55
C PRO A 641 8.63 19.71 1.37
N PHE A 642 7.61 19.15 0.72
CA PHE A 642 6.44 18.50 1.33
C PHE A 642 6.59 16.97 1.44
N THR A 643 7.81 16.44 1.36
CA THR A 643 8.09 15.01 1.62
C THR A 643 8.96 14.84 2.85
N ARG A 644 8.70 13.77 3.62
CA ARG A 644 9.51 13.38 4.78
C ARG A 644 9.70 11.87 4.79
N ARG A 645 10.73 11.41 5.51
CA ARG A 645 10.91 9.97 5.74
C ARG A 645 9.76 9.45 6.61
N CYS A 646 9.25 8.27 6.28
CA CYS A 646 8.20 7.64 7.07
C CYS A 646 8.72 7.27 8.47
N ARG A 647 7.84 7.37 9.48
CA ARG A 647 8.20 7.02 10.87
C ARG A 647 8.43 5.53 11.06
N ASP A 648 7.71 4.70 10.31
CA ASP A 648 7.74 3.23 10.37
C ASP A 648 8.68 2.55 9.38
N PHE A 649 9.12 3.25 8.34
CA PHE A 649 10.09 2.73 7.38
C PHE A 649 11.13 3.77 6.99
N ARG A 650 12.33 3.64 7.56
CA ARG A 650 13.43 4.63 7.42
C ARG A 650 13.86 4.91 5.98
N ARG A 651 13.60 3.99 5.04
CA ARG A 651 13.91 4.15 3.61
C ARG A 651 12.76 4.75 2.82
N GLY A 652 11.55 4.66 3.34
CA GLY A 652 10.35 5.16 2.68
C GLY A 652 10.17 6.66 2.87
N ILE A 653 9.33 7.24 2.02
CA ILE A 653 8.91 8.65 2.09
C ILE A 653 7.39 8.75 2.04
N LYS A 654 6.85 9.84 2.58
CA LYS A 654 5.44 10.19 2.46
C LYS A 654 5.26 11.68 2.30
N LEU A 655 4.08 12.07 1.81
CA LEU A 655 3.66 13.47 1.72
C LEU A 655 3.22 13.97 3.10
N VAL A 656 3.51 15.24 3.38
CA VAL A 656 3.16 15.94 4.63
C VAL A 656 2.72 17.36 4.32
N ALA A 657 2.06 18.03 5.26
CA ALA A 657 1.82 19.47 5.16
C ALA A 657 3.11 20.27 4.89
N CYS A 658 3.02 21.30 4.04
CA CYS A 658 4.06 22.32 3.94
C CYS A 658 4.09 23.11 5.26
N PHE A 659 5.14 22.97 6.07
CA PHE A 659 5.42 23.97 7.09
C PHE A 659 6.01 25.19 6.38
N GLY A 660 5.31 26.33 6.45
CA GLY A 660 5.93 27.62 6.13
C GLY A 660 7.13 27.77 7.05
N THR A 661 8.32 27.86 6.47
CA THR A 661 9.54 28.24 7.20
C THR A 661 9.48 29.69 7.60
#